data_AF-A0A8C2KKV7-F1
#
_entry.id   AF-A0A8C2KKV7-F1
#
_cell.length_a   1.000
_cell.length_b   1.000
_cell.length_c   1.000
_cell.angle_alpha   90.00
_cell.angle_beta   90.00
_cell.angle_gamma   90.00
#
_symmetry.space_group_name_H-M   'P 1'
#
loop_
_entity.id
_entity.type
_entity.pdbx_description
1 polymer ?
#
loop_
_entity_poly.entity_id
_entity_poly.type
_entity_poly.pdbx_seq_one_letter_code
_entity_poly.pdbx_strand_id
1 'polypeptide(L)'
;MANPFSVLSVPLFFLEGPKITDPLIQCIIDNNLKKLRKLIEGRDVNGLYAFKVWKDDVTLLTAAVLCRNEEICSYLLEESADPNKPSTVGLTALHYAALTGVPLSIVERLLAAKADPNRRGSQMCTPLQCAVHRDREDIAKALIEAGASPEKSYGLDLELNKKLERMIHQLSSQGKVCQKVHLFFSLSHALRTNNLCRSYNEHFFQEHPFNHIILLELYFSRIDAEQYHHIAIKWLKDTKSADRYIEGVIKRFPRIPQEYWLIALNCLNAALCVSESVSPQVFSDLVPILTNRLQDSGNTDDETISLILKVLNVMMLKTPEQTLSTNHSVYEKLCKSLLPLTRPDYSSLIEMMTYRLFANINDFAPELVALCGLSPVPEVILIKAETEMDEVMKKKLQKLDDSLRDPSGSSTLDSLCEETAALSTSREKMIQQEVESQEVELLVKEESLPDTEVTSIEESNSSVQPFTQPAESQNIPRRWHQTSHRWRSKLQKLANIDITKTYRLRGLTLVIDPEFLIANGSGGTQVFLGLRDDGTEVAVKRMNKFNYQVLRNEEEFLRLPQLDSPFIVKYVDFAEDTHFGYLVLQLCEYTLEEYIQDHLPDDSAERSLVLKKLVKEVLCSLQVLHDQKTKVLHRDIKPQNVLIDINGKARLADFGISRRLKQSETTLRTSIAGTRCWKAKETIDEEANTGYKRSSDVQVAGMLLYYILSGGQHPFGKGPFCEVNILQGRYSLEQLDDDVAKDLIEWMINEDPNNRPTVEETLAHPFIWTNERRVEYLKKMGNQNETENCRNVDEELLQTVEKYTEGKSFSEWKTKLPSELVQKLDGKKKGYPENTLGLLRFIRNLHEHYPEDAESINLMSSFPDLFGSVFRFAKERGWNSRASLKKFFSSAPQI
;
A
#
# COMPACT_ATOMS: atom_id res chain seq x y z
N MET A 1 -29.81 28.87 19.66
CA MET A 1 -28.66 28.02 19.99
C MET A 1 -27.57 28.29 18.95
N ALA A 2 -26.29 28.24 19.30
CA ALA A 2 -25.21 28.37 18.31
C ALA A 2 -25.22 27.19 17.33
N ASN A 3 -24.70 27.37 16.12
CA ASN A 3 -24.55 26.28 15.16
C ASN A 3 -23.58 25.24 15.75
N PRO A 4 -24.02 24.01 16.07
CA PRO A 4 -23.19 23.03 16.76
C PRO A 4 -21.95 22.62 15.96
N PHE A 5 -22.01 22.76 14.63
CA PHE A 5 -20.90 22.46 13.72
C PHE A 5 -19.85 23.57 13.61
N SER A 6 -20.12 24.81 14.04
CA SER A 6 -19.16 25.93 13.91
C SER A 6 -17.96 25.87 14.88
N VAL A 7 -17.73 24.72 15.52
CA VAL A 7 -16.77 24.53 16.62
C VAL A 7 -15.63 23.59 16.21
N LEU A 8 -15.79 22.82 15.12
CA LEU A 8 -14.78 21.88 14.61
C LEU A 8 -13.80 22.51 13.60
N SER A 9 -13.87 23.82 13.35
CA SER A 9 -13.12 24.53 12.30
C SER A 9 -13.33 23.99 10.87
N VAL A 10 -14.39 23.19 10.65
CA VAL A 10 -14.78 22.67 9.34
C VAL A 10 -15.85 23.58 8.73
N PRO A 11 -15.66 24.08 7.49
CA PRO A 11 -16.76 24.63 6.72
C PRO A 11 -17.72 23.48 6.37
N LEU A 12 -18.96 23.52 6.88
CA LEU A 12 -20.02 22.74 6.23
C LEU A 12 -20.20 23.30 4.82
N PHE A 13 -20.06 22.43 3.83
CA PHE A 13 -20.50 22.74 2.48
C PHE A 13 -21.97 23.17 2.49
N PHE A 14 -22.30 24.14 1.63
CA PHE A 14 -23.66 24.66 1.48
C PHE A 14 -24.55 23.67 0.73
N LEU A 15 -24.88 22.55 1.38
CA LEU A 15 -26.13 21.85 1.09
C LEU A 15 -27.30 22.79 1.42
N GLU A 16 -28.30 22.87 0.55
CA GLU A 16 -29.58 23.48 0.89
C GLU A 16 -30.33 22.57 1.88
N GLY A 17 -29.93 22.65 3.15
CA GLY A 17 -30.51 21.84 4.22
C GLY A 17 -32.03 22.00 4.33
N PRO A 18 -32.75 20.96 4.83
CA PRO A 18 -34.19 20.82 4.75
C PRO A 18 -34.98 22.10 5.09
N LYS A 19 -35.70 22.62 4.08
CA LYS A 19 -36.45 23.89 4.18
C LYS A 19 -37.67 23.80 5.12
N ILE A 20 -38.14 22.59 5.43
CA ILE A 20 -39.26 22.25 6.35
C ILE A 20 -38.85 21.01 7.16
N THR A 21 -39.34 20.87 8.40
CA THR A 21 -39.16 19.68 9.25
C THR A 21 -40.20 18.60 8.93
N ASP A 22 -39.83 17.31 8.87
CA ASP A 22 -40.82 16.22 8.66
C ASP A 22 -41.82 16.15 9.85
N PRO A 23 -43.12 15.87 9.61
CA PRO A 23 -44.12 15.75 10.68
C PRO A 23 -43.79 14.76 11.80
N LEU A 24 -43.04 13.68 11.54
CA LEU A 24 -42.55 12.74 12.56
C LEU A 24 -41.54 13.42 13.48
N ILE A 25 -40.53 14.07 12.89
CA ILE A 25 -39.50 14.84 13.61
C ILE A 25 -40.17 15.96 14.42
N GLN A 26 -41.19 16.61 13.87
CA GLN A 26 -41.97 17.60 14.62
C GLN A 26 -42.68 16.98 15.84
N CYS A 27 -43.21 15.76 15.76
CA CYS A 27 -43.80 15.08 16.94
C CYS A 27 -42.76 14.75 18.03
N ILE A 28 -41.48 14.60 17.65
CA ILE A 28 -40.37 14.39 18.60
C ILE A 28 -39.99 15.73 19.27
N ILE A 29 -39.93 16.82 18.51
CA ILE A 29 -39.75 18.19 19.01
C ILE A 29 -40.89 18.60 19.96
N ASP A 30 -42.14 18.27 19.59
CA ASP A 30 -43.36 18.53 20.38
C ASP A 30 -43.45 17.66 21.66
N ASN A 31 -42.52 16.71 21.87
CA ASN A 31 -42.59 15.64 22.87
C ASN A 31 -43.97 14.91 22.89
N ASN A 32 -44.47 14.51 21.72
CA ASN A 32 -45.80 13.94 21.56
C ASN A 32 -45.73 12.48 21.10
N LEU A 33 -45.27 11.59 21.99
CA LEU A 33 -45.19 10.14 21.74
C LEU A 33 -46.52 9.53 21.26
N LYS A 34 -47.66 10.00 21.79
CA LYS A 34 -49.00 9.53 21.37
C LYS A 34 -49.34 9.87 19.91
N LYS A 35 -48.83 10.98 19.38
CA LYS A 35 -48.97 11.39 17.98
C LYS A 35 -47.92 10.70 17.10
N LEU A 36 -46.69 10.54 17.59
CA LEU A 36 -45.63 9.80 16.90
C LEU A 36 -46.04 8.33 16.65
N ARG A 37 -46.52 7.62 17.67
CA ARG A 37 -47.02 6.23 17.56
C ARG A 37 -48.08 6.03 16.47
N LYS A 38 -48.92 7.04 16.19
CA LYS A 38 -49.95 7.00 15.14
C LYS A 38 -49.47 7.39 13.74
N LEU A 39 -48.32 8.06 13.63
CA LEU A 39 -47.78 8.54 12.36
C LEU A 39 -46.61 7.67 11.85
N ILE A 40 -46.02 6.86 12.72
CA ILE A 40 -44.97 5.90 12.37
C ILE A 40 -45.54 4.60 11.75
N GLU A 41 -46.84 4.32 11.95
CA GLU A 41 -47.55 3.22 11.28
C GLU A 41 -47.38 3.33 9.74
N GLY A 42 -46.69 2.37 9.13
CA GLY A 42 -46.38 2.37 7.69
C GLY A 42 -45.21 3.27 7.26
N ARG A 43 -44.38 3.78 8.17
CA ARG A 43 -43.12 4.50 7.89
C ARG A 43 -41.93 3.67 8.36
N ASP A 44 -40.76 3.88 7.75
CA ASP A 44 -39.50 3.24 8.15
C ASP A 44 -38.91 3.90 9.41
N VAL A 45 -38.85 3.19 10.53
CA VAL A 45 -38.23 3.67 11.78
C VAL A 45 -36.75 4.08 11.59
N ASN A 46 -36.07 3.45 10.63
CA ASN A 46 -34.67 3.69 10.25
C ASN A 46 -34.51 4.62 9.03
N GLY A 47 -35.62 5.20 8.56
CA GLY A 47 -35.64 6.20 7.50
C GLY A 47 -34.96 7.50 7.92
N LEU A 48 -34.49 8.27 6.94
CA LEU A 48 -33.94 9.61 7.17
C LEU A 48 -35.03 10.65 6.94
N TYR A 49 -35.16 11.58 7.89
CA TYR A 49 -36.24 12.55 7.96
C TYR A 49 -35.72 13.95 8.23
N ALA A 50 -36.26 14.91 7.49
CA ALA A 50 -35.84 16.30 7.48
C ALA A 50 -35.87 16.98 8.86
N PHE A 51 -34.72 17.41 9.37
CA PHE A 51 -34.60 18.19 10.61
C PHE A 51 -33.99 19.58 10.36
N LYS A 52 -34.84 20.53 9.95
CA LYS A 52 -34.49 21.92 9.61
C LYS A 52 -33.57 22.64 10.60
N VAL A 53 -33.74 22.39 11.91
CA VAL A 53 -32.92 23.01 12.97
C VAL A 53 -31.45 22.59 12.89
N TRP A 54 -31.20 21.36 12.45
CA TRP A 54 -29.87 20.76 12.31
C TRP A 54 -29.32 20.79 10.88
N LYS A 55 -30.17 21.11 9.90
CA LYS A 55 -29.86 21.12 8.45
C LYS A 55 -29.38 19.74 7.93
N ASP A 56 -29.90 18.67 8.51
CA ASP A 56 -29.53 17.29 8.25
C ASP A 56 -30.81 16.44 8.22
N ASP A 57 -30.85 15.41 7.38
CA ASP A 57 -31.92 14.41 7.37
C ASP A 57 -31.46 13.23 8.25
N VAL A 58 -32.15 13.02 9.36
CA VAL A 58 -31.72 12.17 10.47
C VAL A 58 -32.70 11.03 10.73
N THR A 59 -32.25 9.96 11.38
CA THR A 59 -33.18 8.95 11.92
C THR A 59 -34.04 9.52 13.03
N LEU A 60 -35.24 8.96 13.23
CA LEU A 60 -36.13 9.33 14.34
C LEU A 60 -35.41 9.22 15.69
N LEU A 61 -34.60 8.17 15.87
CA LEU A 61 -33.80 7.95 17.07
C LEU A 61 -32.78 9.09 17.28
N THR A 62 -32.08 9.50 16.21
CA THR A 62 -31.14 10.63 16.26
C THR A 62 -31.85 11.94 16.63
N ALA A 63 -33.06 12.19 16.09
CA ALA A 63 -33.86 13.33 16.48
C ALA A 63 -34.29 13.29 17.95
N ALA A 64 -34.66 12.11 18.47
CA ALA A 64 -35.02 11.93 19.88
C ALA A 64 -33.83 12.21 20.82
N VAL A 65 -32.62 11.77 20.44
CA VAL A 65 -31.36 12.09 21.13
C VAL A 65 -31.11 13.61 21.13
N LEU A 66 -31.22 14.26 19.96
CA LEU A 66 -31.01 15.70 19.80
C LEU A 66 -32.05 16.55 20.59
N CYS A 67 -33.29 16.07 20.67
CA CYS A 67 -34.35 16.64 21.50
C CYS A 67 -34.24 16.24 23.00
N ARG A 68 -33.22 15.45 23.39
CA ARG A 68 -32.98 14.94 24.75
C ARG A 68 -34.15 14.14 25.33
N ASN A 69 -34.90 13.47 24.48
CA ASN A 69 -36.17 12.84 24.82
C ASN A 69 -36.00 11.35 25.12
N GLU A 70 -35.72 11.03 26.39
CA GLU A 70 -35.39 9.68 26.84
C GLU A 70 -36.55 8.67 26.70
N GLU A 71 -37.81 9.13 26.82
CA GLU A 71 -39.01 8.30 26.60
C GLU A 71 -39.15 7.90 25.13
N ILE A 72 -39.02 8.87 24.21
CA ILE A 72 -39.08 8.59 22.77
C ILE A 72 -37.83 7.82 22.30
N CYS A 73 -36.64 8.07 22.85
CA CYS A 73 -35.45 7.26 22.56
C CYS A 73 -35.69 5.78 22.92
N SER A 74 -36.24 5.51 24.11
CA SER A 74 -36.52 4.14 24.57
C SER A 74 -37.55 3.47 23.67
N TYR A 75 -38.65 4.16 23.36
CA TYR A 75 -39.68 3.67 22.44
C TYR A 75 -39.13 3.30 21.06
N LEU A 76 -38.30 4.16 20.46
CA LEU A 76 -37.76 3.89 19.12
C LEU A 76 -36.79 2.70 19.12
N LEU A 77 -36.03 2.49 20.21
CA LEU A 77 -35.18 1.32 20.38
C LEU A 77 -36.00 0.03 20.60
N GLU A 78 -37.14 0.11 21.28
CA GLU A 78 -38.11 -0.99 21.39
C GLU A 78 -38.69 -1.37 20.02
N GLU A 79 -39.00 -0.38 19.17
CA GLU A 79 -39.44 -0.55 17.77
C GLU A 79 -38.28 -0.86 16.79
N SER A 80 -37.14 -1.37 17.29
CA SER A 80 -35.99 -1.82 16.48
C SER A 80 -35.34 -0.73 15.60
N ALA A 81 -35.28 0.52 16.07
CA ALA A 81 -34.39 1.53 15.49
C ALA A 81 -32.92 1.13 15.67
N ASP A 82 -32.15 1.12 14.58
CA ASP A 82 -30.71 0.89 14.57
C ASP A 82 -29.96 2.15 15.05
N PRO A 83 -29.28 2.10 16.21
CA PRO A 83 -28.49 3.25 16.69
C PRO A 83 -27.22 3.51 15.87
N ASN A 84 -26.84 2.59 14.99
CA ASN A 84 -25.67 2.69 14.11
C ASN A 84 -25.98 3.30 12.75
N LYS A 85 -27.26 3.49 12.41
CA LYS A 85 -27.71 4.13 11.18
C LYS A 85 -27.27 5.60 11.17
N PRO A 86 -26.42 6.04 10.22
CA PRO A 86 -25.98 7.42 10.12
C PRO A 86 -27.02 8.30 9.43
N SER A 87 -26.98 9.61 9.72
CA SER A 87 -27.73 10.65 9.00
C SER A 87 -27.11 11.03 7.65
N THR A 88 -27.68 11.99 6.92
CA THR A 88 -27.11 12.45 5.63
C THR A 88 -25.71 13.06 5.74
N VAL A 89 -25.35 13.73 6.85
CA VAL A 89 -23.95 14.14 7.10
C VAL A 89 -23.07 13.01 7.66
N GLY A 90 -23.56 11.76 7.65
CA GLY A 90 -22.81 10.57 8.03
C GLY A 90 -22.53 10.43 9.52
N LEU A 91 -23.36 11.00 10.40
CA LEU A 91 -23.19 10.92 11.86
C LEU A 91 -24.26 10.02 12.48
N THR A 92 -23.86 9.16 13.44
CA THR A 92 -24.80 8.27 14.17
C THR A 92 -25.37 8.93 15.42
N ALA A 93 -26.36 8.29 16.05
CA ALA A 93 -26.95 8.74 17.30
C ALA A 93 -25.90 8.99 18.42
N LEU A 94 -24.86 8.15 18.53
CA LEU A 94 -23.77 8.35 19.49
C LEU A 94 -22.89 9.57 19.18
N HIS A 95 -22.63 9.88 17.90
CA HIS A 95 -21.88 11.09 17.54
C HIS A 95 -22.64 12.34 17.97
N TYR A 96 -23.95 12.38 17.67
CA TYR A 96 -24.80 13.49 18.06
C TYR A 96 -24.99 13.60 19.58
N ALA A 97 -25.07 12.49 20.30
CA ALA A 97 -25.04 12.47 21.76
C ALA A 97 -23.73 13.09 22.29
N ALA A 98 -22.57 12.59 21.85
CA ALA A 98 -21.26 13.05 22.30
C ALA A 98 -20.94 14.50 21.92
N LEU A 99 -21.43 14.99 20.78
CA LEU A 99 -21.29 16.40 20.35
C LEU A 99 -22.19 17.38 21.12
N THR A 100 -23.15 16.92 21.94
CA THR A 100 -24.19 17.77 22.52
C THR A 100 -24.37 17.57 24.03
N GLY A 101 -25.14 18.47 24.65
CA GLY A 101 -25.45 18.43 26.08
C GLY A 101 -26.54 17.43 26.48
N VAL A 102 -26.55 16.21 25.92
CA VAL A 102 -27.50 15.16 26.36
C VAL A 102 -27.12 14.60 27.74
N PRO A 103 -28.11 14.09 28.51
CA PRO A 103 -27.85 13.28 29.70
C PRO A 103 -27.09 11.98 29.37
N LEU A 104 -26.34 11.47 30.35
CA LEU A 104 -25.61 10.20 30.25
C LEU A 104 -26.54 9.01 30.01
N SER A 105 -27.74 9.02 30.62
CA SER A 105 -28.78 7.98 30.47
C SER A 105 -29.17 7.69 29.03
N ILE A 106 -29.15 8.69 28.15
CA ILE A 106 -29.42 8.50 26.71
C ILE A 106 -28.26 7.78 26.03
N VAL A 107 -27.01 8.08 26.40
CA VAL A 107 -25.82 7.37 25.91
C VAL A 107 -25.81 5.92 26.39
N GLU A 108 -26.09 5.69 27.67
CA GLU A 108 -26.18 4.35 28.27
C GLU A 108 -27.25 3.49 27.56
N ARG A 109 -28.43 4.05 27.24
CA ARG A 109 -29.47 3.36 26.45
C ARG A 109 -29.02 3.02 25.03
N LEU A 110 -28.35 3.93 24.33
CA LEU A 110 -27.80 3.66 23.00
C LEU A 110 -26.76 2.54 23.03
N LEU A 111 -25.85 2.56 24.01
CA LEU A 111 -24.81 1.53 24.19
C LEU A 111 -25.42 0.17 24.56
N ALA A 112 -26.43 0.15 25.44
CA ALA A 112 -27.20 -1.06 25.76
C ALA A 112 -27.92 -1.64 24.52
N ALA A 113 -28.36 -0.78 23.60
CA ALA A 113 -28.93 -1.16 22.30
C ALA A 113 -27.87 -1.49 21.22
N LYS A 114 -26.61 -1.73 21.60
CA LYS A 114 -25.48 -2.09 20.71
C LYS A 114 -25.12 -1.00 19.69
N ALA A 115 -25.17 0.27 20.09
CA ALA A 115 -24.52 1.34 19.35
C ALA A 115 -22.99 1.18 19.42
N ASP A 116 -22.32 1.15 18.27
CA ASP A 116 -20.86 1.00 18.16
C ASP A 116 -20.14 2.31 18.56
N PRO A 117 -19.36 2.30 19.66
CA PRO A 117 -18.65 3.49 20.13
C PRO A 117 -17.37 3.79 19.32
N ASN A 118 -16.99 2.92 18.38
CA ASN A 118 -15.86 3.09 17.46
C ASN A 118 -16.26 3.51 16.04
N ARG A 119 -17.56 3.51 15.71
CA ARG A 119 -18.03 3.81 14.35
C ARG A 119 -17.51 5.18 13.91
N ARG A 120 -16.97 5.27 12.70
CA ARG A 120 -16.52 6.54 12.14
C ARG A 120 -17.64 7.22 11.36
N GLY A 121 -17.75 8.54 11.52
CA GLY A 121 -18.62 9.38 10.70
C GLY A 121 -17.97 9.84 9.38
N SER A 122 -18.69 10.66 8.60
CA SER A 122 -18.22 11.16 7.29
C SER A 122 -16.89 11.93 7.33
N GLN A 123 -16.54 12.50 8.49
CA GLN A 123 -15.28 13.22 8.72
C GLN A 123 -14.21 12.34 9.40
N MET A 124 -14.32 11.00 9.30
CA MET A 124 -13.48 10.00 9.96
C MET A 124 -13.44 10.06 11.50
N CYS A 125 -14.24 10.93 12.12
CA CYS A 125 -14.28 11.11 13.57
C CYS A 125 -15.07 10.00 14.29
N THR A 126 -14.77 9.77 15.57
CA THR A 126 -15.45 8.80 16.45
C THR A 126 -16.32 9.50 17.51
N PRO A 127 -17.32 8.81 18.11
CA PRO A 127 -18.04 9.33 19.27
C PRO A 127 -17.12 9.74 20.44
N LEU A 128 -16.02 9.01 20.66
CA LEU A 128 -15.04 9.36 21.71
C LEU A 128 -14.35 10.69 21.41
N GLN A 129 -13.96 10.96 20.16
CA GLN A 129 -13.41 12.25 19.76
C GLN A 129 -14.42 13.39 19.92
N CYS A 130 -15.69 13.14 19.61
CA CYS A 130 -16.77 14.11 19.84
C CYS A 130 -16.90 14.48 21.33
N ALA A 131 -16.85 13.48 22.23
CA ALA A 131 -16.91 13.69 23.67
C ALA A 131 -15.68 14.45 24.19
N VAL A 132 -14.48 14.04 23.78
CA VAL A 132 -13.20 14.68 24.14
C VAL A 132 -13.13 16.12 23.65
N HIS A 133 -13.56 16.41 22.42
CA HIS A 133 -13.62 17.77 21.88
C HIS A 133 -14.52 18.68 22.73
N ARG A 134 -15.65 18.14 23.22
CA ARG A 134 -16.62 18.81 24.11
C ARG A 134 -16.29 18.76 25.60
N ASP A 135 -15.14 18.21 25.99
CA ASP A 135 -14.72 18.01 27.39
C ASP A 135 -15.73 17.20 28.24
N ARG A 136 -16.47 16.28 27.61
CA ARG A 136 -17.47 15.39 28.24
C ARG A 136 -16.81 14.14 28.82
N GLU A 137 -16.16 14.27 29.97
CA GLU A 137 -15.55 13.14 30.70
C GLU A 137 -16.56 12.01 31.00
N ASP A 138 -17.81 12.35 31.28
CA ASP A 138 -18.89 11.40 31.59
C ASP A 138 -19.25 10.51 30.39
N ILE A 139 -19.45 11.12 29.21
CA ILE A 139 -19.71 10.38 27.96
C ILE A 139 -18.46 9.63 27.51
N ALA A 140 -17.27 10.25 27.60
CA ALA A 140 -16.02 9.61 27.23
C ALA A 140 -15.77 8.34 28.06
N LYS A 141 -16.06 8.38 29.38
CA LYS A 141 -16.00 7.20 30.25
C LYS A 141 -16.94 6.10 29.77
N ALA A 142 -18.23 6.38 29.59
CA ALA A 142 -19.20 5.36 29.17
C ALA A 142 -18.88 4.76 27.80
N LEU A 143 -18.37 5.56 26.86
CA LEU A 143 -17.89 5.08 25.56
C LEU A 143 -16.68 4.15 25.71
N ILE A 144 -15.72 4.47 26.57
CA ILE A 144 -14.54 3.62 26.86
C ILE A 144 -14.96 2.34 27.57
N GLU A 145 -15.88 2.41 28.54
CA GLU A 145 -16.40 1.25 29.26
C GLU A 145 -17.26 0.33 28.39
N ALA A 146 -17.80 0.84 27.27
CA ALA A 146 -18.47 0.08 26.21
C ALA A 146 -17.57 -0.31 25.02
N GLY A 147 -16.27 0.02 25.02
CA GLY A 147 -15.31 -0.49 24.03
C GLY A 147 -14.69 0.51 23.05
N ALA A 148 -14.83 1.82 23.25
CA ALA A 148 -14.14 2.83 22.42
C ALA A 148 -12.61 2.72 22.54
N SER A 149 -11.91 2.55 21.41
CA SER A 149 -10.45 2.65 21.35
C SER A 149 -10.00 4.11 21.22
N PRO A 150 -9.17 4.62 22.16
CA PRO A 150 -8.47 5.89 21.98
C PRO A 150 -7.49 5.88 20.81
N GLU A 151 -7.01 4.71 20.38
CA GLU A 151 -5.99 4.57 19.33
C GLU A 151 -6.59 4.76 17.94
N LYS A 152 -7.83 4.28 17.72
CA LYS A 152 -8.66 4.62 16.55
C LYS A 152 -8.96 6.13 16.46
N SER A 153 -8.76 6.85 17.57
CA SER A 153 -9.03 8.27 17.79
C SER A 153 -7.76 9.16 17.82
N TYR A 154 -6.56 8.61 17.69
CA TYR A 154 -5.30 9.33 17.92
C TYR A 154 -4.48 9.55 16.63
N GLY A 155 -4.16 10.82 16.35
CA GLY A 155 -3.32 11.23 15.21
C GLY A 155 -4.02 12.09 14.14
N LEU A 156 -5.22 12.62 14.41
CA LEU A 156 -5.95 13.49 13.46
C LEU A 156 -5.70 14.99 13.69
N ASP A 157 -5.69 15.44 14.94
CA ASP A 157 -5.46 16.83 15.36
C ASP A 157 -4.54 16.83 16.59
N LEU A 158 -3.49 17.66 16.57
CA LEU A 158 -2.50 17.75 17.63
C LEU A 158 -3.08 18.27 18.94
N GLU A 159 -4.08 19.17 18.93
CA GLU A 159 -4.69 19.68 20.15
C GLU A 159 -5.75 18.71 20.70
N LEU A 160 -6.55 18.08 19.83
CA LEU A 160 -7.43 16.99 20.23
C LEU A 160 -6.65 15.79 20.78
N ASN A 161 -5.46 15.46 20.25
CA ASN A 161 -4.58 14.44 20.82
C ASN A 161 -4.18 14.77 22.28
N LYS A 162 -3.78 16.02 22.57
CA LYS A 162 -3.45 16.46 23.94
C LYS A 162 -4.67 16.48 24.87
N LYS A 163 -5.88 16.76 24.35
CA LYS A 163 -7.12 16.60 25.12
C LYS A 163 -7.40 15.13 25.43
N LEU A 164 -7.26 14.26 24.44
CA LEU A 164 -7.46 12.82 24.57
C LEU A 164 -6.48 12.22 25.58
N GLU A 165 -5.19 12.51 25.47
CA GLU A 165 -4.16 12.06 26.43
C GLU A 165 -4.51 12.43 27.88
N ARG A 166 -4.85 13.70 28.14
CA ARG A 166 -5.27 14.18 29.46
C ARG A 166 -6.52 13.45 29.95
N MET A 167 -7.55 13.33 29.12
CA MET A 167 -8.81 12.70 29.49
C MET A 167 -8.65 11.20 29.77
N ILE A 168 -7.91 10.45 28.92
CA ILE A 168 -7.63 9.03 29.17
C ILE A 168 -6.78 8.84 30.43
N HIS A 169 -5.83 9.74 30.72
CA HIS A 169 -5.07 9.73 31.97
C HIS A 169 -5.95 10.01 33.20
N GLN A 170 -6.83 11.00 33.15
CA GLN A 170 -7.80 11.28 34.22
C GLN A 170 -8.73 10.08 34.46
N LEU A 171 -9.31 9.53 33.40
CA LEU A 171 -10.23 8.39 33.45
C LEU A 171 -9.55 7.09 33.91
N SER A 172 -8.23 6.94 33.76
CA SER A 172 -7.47 5.78 34.25
C SER A 172 -7.66 5.51 35.76
N SER A 173 -7.91 6.58 36.53
CA SER A 173 -8.20 6.50 37.98
C SER A 173 -9.62 6.04 38.33
N GLN A 174 -10.55 6.04 37.35
CA GLN A 174 -11.99 5.95 37.60
C GLN A 174 -12.61 4.56 37.37
N GLY A 175 -11.80 3.55 37.04
CA GLY A 175 -12.29 2.18 36.85
C GLY A 175 -11.25 1.24 36.24
N LYS A 176 -11.35 -0.08 36.52
CA LYS A 176 -10.41 -1.10 36.02
C LYS A 176 -10.37 -1.19 34.49
N VAL A 177 -11.48 -0.86 33.81
CA VAL A 177 -11.55 -0.85 32.34
C VAL A 177 -10.74 0.33 31.79
N CYS A 178 -11.01 1.55 32.26
CA CYS A 178 -10.26 2.74 31.90
C CYS A 178 -8.76 2.64 32.24
N GLN A 179 -8.40 2.03 33.37
CA GLN A 179 -7.01 1.77 33.75
C GLN A 179 -6.29 0.88 32.70
N LYS A 180 -6.93 -0.20 32.25
CA LYS A 180 -6.39 -1.07 31.19
C LYS A 180 -6.31 -0.34 29.85
N VAL A 181 -7.37 0.36 29.44
CA VAL A 181 -7.42 1.08 28.16
C VAL A 181 -6.35 2.18 28.12
N HIS A 182 -6.15 2.92 29.22
CA HIS A 182 -5.04 3.85 29.39
C HIS A 182 -3.69 3.14 29.20
N LEU A 183 -3.45 2.03 29.89
CA LEU A 183 -2.18 1.29 29.81
C LEU A 183 -1.84 0.82 28.39
N PHE A 184 -2.81 0.29 27.64
CA PHE A 184 -2.63 -0.08 26.23
C PHE A 184 -2.38 1.16 25.35
N PHE A 185 -3.17 2.23 25.53
CA PHE A 185 -2.99 3.49 24.82
C PHE A 185 -1.62 4.14 25.06
N SER A 186 -1.14 4.16 26.32
CA SER A 186 0.19 4.67 26.68
C SER A 186 1.31 3.87 26.04
N LEU A 187 1.17 2.53 25.93
CA LEU A 187 2.13 1.71 25.21
C LEU A 187 2.06 1.99 23.70
N SER A 188 0.87 2.02 23.10
CA SER A 188 0.66 2.38 21.69
C SER A 188 1.26 3.75 21.34
N HIS A 189 1.19 4.73 22.24
CA HIS A 189 1.83 6.04 22.10
C HIS A 189 3.36 5.95 22.20
N ALA A 190 3.90 5.27 23.22
CA ALA A 190 5.35 5.11 23.40
C ALA A 190 6.02 4.39 22.22
N LEU A 191 5.35 3.36 21.69
CA LEU A 191 5.79 2.60 20.51
C LEU A 191 5.73 3.41 19.20
N ARG A 192 4.83 4.41 19.09
CA ARG A 192 4.78 5.36 17.95
C ARG A 192 5.87 6.44 18.03
N THR A 193 6.40 6.71 19.22
CA THR A 193 7.43 7.75 19.46
C THR A 193 8.85 7.17 19.60
N ASN A 194 9.03 5.87 19.32
CA ASN A 194 10.28 5.11 19.51
C ASN A 194 10.90 5.21 20.93
N ASN A 195 10.08 5.53 21.94
CA ASN A 195 10.52 5.56 23.33
C ASN A 195 10.59 4.13 23.88
N LEU A 196 11.82 3.61 24.05
CA LEU A 196 12.11 2.22 24.41
C LEU A 196 11.83 1.89 25.90
N CYS A 197 10.57 2.02 26.32
CA CYS A 197 10.13 1.85 27.70
C CYS A 197 10.19 0.38 28.17
N ARG A 198 11.30 -0.01 28.82
CA ARG A 198 11.42 -1.28 29.59
C ARG A 198 10.44 -1.38 30.78
N SER A 199 9.78 -0.28 31.15
CA SER A 199 8.83 -0.19 32.27
C SER A 199 7.52 -0.96 32.06
N TYR A 200 7.17 -1.35 30.83
CA TYR A 200 5.93 -2.10 30.57
C TYR A 200 6.06 -3.62 30.78
N ASN A 201 7.28 -4.13 31.00
CA ASN A 201 7.57 -5.57 31.14
C ASN A 201 6.73 -6.26 32.25
N GLU A 202 6.50 -5.57 33.37
CA GLU A 202 5.71 -6.08 34.50
C GLU A 202 4.22 -6.24 34.16
N HIS A 203 3.76 -5.58 33.10
CA HIS A 203 2.38 -5.57 32.63
C HIS A 203 2.17 -6.38 31.34
N PHE A 204 3.18 -7.05 30.81
CA PHE A 204 3.11 -7.78 29.53
C PHE A 204 1.97 -8.81 29.47
N PHE A 205 1.60 -9.44 30.58
CA PHE A 205 0.45 -10.36 30.68
C PHE A 205 -0.92 -9.69 30.89
N GLN A 206 -1.01 -8.36 30.87
CA GLN A 206 -2.27 -7.66 31.11
C GLN A 206 -3.21 -7.76 29.89
N GLU A 207 -4.28 -8.55 30.02
CA GLU A 207 -5.32 -8.72 29.00
C GLU A 207 -6.17 -7.44 28.81
N HIS A 208 -6.30 -6.97 27.56
CA HIS A 208 -7.17 -5.86 27.15
C HIS A 208 -8.66 -6.24 27.31
N PRO A 209 -9.54 -5.34 27.81
CA PRO A 209 -10.89 -5.74 28.21
C PRO A 209 -11.84 -6.13 27.06
N PHE A 210 -11.57 -5.75 25.80
CA PHE A 210 -12.55 -5.87 24.70
C PHE A 210 -12.15 -6.79 23.53
N ASN A 211 -10.84 -6.99 23.29
CA ASN A 211 -10.32 -7.81 22.19
C ASN A 211 -9.37 -8.93 22.68
N HIS A 212 -9.19 -9.05 24.00
CA HIS A 212 -8.50 -10.14 24.68
C HIS A 212 -7.03 -10.41 24.30
N ILE A 213 -6.38 -9.51 23.56
CA ILE A 213 -4.92 -9.49 23.42
C ILE A 213 -4.25 -9.00 24.72
N ILE A 214 -2.98 -9.34 24.93
CA ILE A 214 -2.16 -8.85 26.07
C ILE A 214 -1.12 -7.81 25.60
N LEU A 215 -0.56 -7.02 26.52
CA LEU A 215 0.47 -6.00 26.21
C LEU A 215 1.65 -6.59 25.40
N LEU A 216 2.07 -7.82 25.71
CA LEU A 216 3.15 -8.51 24.99
C LEU A 216 2.85 -8.68 23.49
N GLU A 217 1.60 -8.99 23.13
CA GLU A 217 1.19 -9.25 21.75
C GLU A 217 1.17 -7.95 20.94
N LEU A 218 0.67 -6.86 21.55
CA LEU A 218 0.76 -5.51 20.99
C LEU A 218 2.23 -5.06 20.82
N TYR A 219 3.07 -5.30 21.84
CA TYR A 219 4.51 -5.00 21.80
C TYR A 219 5.24 -5.78 20.68
N PHE A 220 4.87 -7.05 20.49
CA PHE A 220 5.39 -7.91 19.44
C PHE A 220 4.99 -7.42 18.05
N SER A 221 3.74 -6.95 17.87
CA SER A 221 3.16 -6.60 16.56
C SER A 221 3.72 -5.37 15.82
N ARG A 222 4.82 -4.76 16.29
CA ARG A 222 5.44 -3.59 15.63
C ARG A 222 6.34 -4.02 14.46
N ILE A 223 5.69 -4.25 13.31
CA ILE A 223 6.27 -4.67 12.02
C ILE A 223 7.46 -3.78 11.57
N ASP A 224 7.46 -2.51 11.96
CA ASP A 224 8.46 -1.50 11.64
C ASP A 224 9.74 -1.55 12.51
N ALA A 225 9.81 -2.42 13.53
CA ALA A 225 11.02 -2.57 14.34
C ALA A 225 11.22 -4.00 14.88
N GLU A 226 12.15 -4.74 14.25
CA GLU A 226 12.65 -6.04 14.73
C GLU A 226 13.17 -5.99 16.18
N GLN A 227 13.61 -4.81 16.66
CA GLN A 227 14.07 -4.62 18.03
C GLN A 227 13.02 -5.01 19.08
N TYR A 228 11.73 -4.71 18.84
CA TYR A 228 10.66 -5.07 19.79
C TYR A 228 10.39 -6.57 19.78
N HIS A 229 10.41 -7.21 18.60
CA HIS A 229 10.34 -8.67 18.46
C HIS A 229 11.46 -9.37 19.24
N HIS A 230 12.71 -8.92 19.05
CA HIS A 230 13.88 -9.45 19.76
C HIS A 230 13.79 -9.23 21.28
N ILE A 231 13.29 -8.07 21.74
CA ILE A 231 13.09 -7.80 23.18
C ILE A 231 11.99 -8.71 23.76
N ALA A 232 10.87 -8.92 23.05
CA ALA A 232 9.79 -9.80 23.49
C ALA A 232 10.25 -11.28 23.56
N ILE A 233 10.93 -11.77 22.52
CA ILE A 233 11.52 -13.12 22.48
C ILE A 233 12.55 -13.30 23.60
N LYS A 234 13.44 -12.32 23.78
CA LYS A 234 14.42 -12.34 24.88
C LYS A 234 13.74 -12.32 26.24
N TRP A 235 12.72 -11.49 26.45
CA TRP A 235 11.98 -11.45 27.71
C TRP A 235 11.28 -12.77 28.03
N LEU A 236 10.63 -13.40 27.05
CA LEU A 236 10.00 -14.72 27.21
C LEU A 236 11.02 -15.78 27.64
N LYS A 237 12.24 -15.73 27.07
CA LYS A 237 13.36 -16.63 27.39
C LYS A 237 13.96 -16.35 28.77
N ASP A 238 14.41 -15.11 28.99
CA ASP A 238 15.13 -14.68 30.21
C ASP A 238 14.25 -14.83 31.47
N THR A 239 12.92 -14.67 31.35
CA THR A 239 11.97 -14.84 32.46
C THR A 239 11.35 -16.23 32.55
N LYS A 240 11.66 -17.14 31.61
CA LYS A 240 10.98 -18.45 31.44
C LYS A 240 9.44 -18.34 31.37
N SER A 241 8.92 -17.29 30.73
CA SER A 241 7.48 -17.01 30.64
C SER A 241 6.77 -17.63 29.44
N ALA A 242 7.48 -18.38 28.57
CA ALA A 242 6.93 -18.97 27.35
C ALA A 242 5.74 -19.90 27.62
N ASP A 243 5.86 -20.84 28.54
CA ASP A 243 4.82 -21.85 28.79
C ASP A 243 3.58 -21.21 29.42
N ARG A 244 3.79 -20.30 30.38
CA ARG A 244 2.74 -19.45 30.97
C ARG A 244 2.01 -18.61 29.91
N TYR A 245 2.71 -18.13 28.89
CA TYR A 245 2.08 -17.44 27.76
C TYR A 245 1.21 -18.40 26.95
N ILE A 246 1.72 -19.59 26.60
CA ILE A 246 1.00 -20.60 25.80
C ILE A 246 -0.29 -21.06 26.51
N GLU A 247 -0.23 -21.37 27.81
CA GLU A 247 -1.40 -21.65 28.65
C GLU A 247 -2.40 -20.47 28.68
N GLY A 248 -1.87 -19.24 28.68
CA GLY A 248 -2.65 -18.01 28.64
C GLY A 248 -3.30 -17.76 27.28
N VAL A 249 -2.76 -18.29 26.17
CA VAL A 249 -3.37 -18.23 24.84
C VAL A 249 -4.57 -19.16 24.75
N ILE A 250 -4.47 -20.41 25.20
CA ILE A 250 -5.58 -21.40 25.20
C ILE A 250 -6.86 -20.78 25.80
N LYS A 251 -6.73 -20.04 26.90
CA LYS A 251 -7.85 -19.40 27.64
C LYS A 251 -8.35 -18.07 27.03
N ARG A 252 -7.63 -17.49 26.08
CA ARG A 252 -7.95 -16.19 25.44
C ARG A 252 -8.33 -16.30 23.98
N PHE A 253 -7.61 -17.09 23.20
CA PHE A 253 -7.71 -17.15 21.73
C PHE A 253 -9.14 -17.34 21.20
N PRO A 254 -10.01 -18.21 21.78
CA PRO A 254 -11.40 -18.32 21.34
C PRO A 254 -12.23 -17.03 21.47
N ARG A 255 -11.79 -16.08 22.31
CA ARG A 255 -12.42 -14.78 22.57
C ARG A 255 -11.78 -13.63 21.76
N ILE A 256 -10.61 -13.82 21.16
CA ILE A 256 -9.93 -12.77 20.38
C ILE A 256 -10.70 -12.54 19.06
N PRO A 257 -11.06 -11.29 18.69
CA PRO A 257 -11.70 -10.99 17.40
C PRO A 257 -10.76 -11.28 16.22
N GLN A 258 -11.34 -11.60 15.04
CA GLN A 258 -10.58 -12.03 13.87
C GLN A 258 -9.49 -11.06 13.44
N GLU A 259 -9.76 -9.75 13.50
CA GLU A 259 -8.80 -8.67 13.18
C GLU A 259 -7.52 -8.66 14.04
N TYR A 260 -7.49 -9.45 15.13
CA TYR A 260 -6.34 -9.59 16.03
C TYR A 260 -5.71 -11.01 16.03
N TRP A 261 -6.22 -11.97 15.26
CA TRP A 261 -5.69 -13.35 15.25
C TRP A 261 -4.23 -13.41 14.79
N LEU A 262 -3.88 -12.72 13.70
CA LEU A 262 -2.52 -12.68 13.14
C LEU A 262 -1.48 -12.20 14.17
N ILE A 263 -1.87 -11.24 15.03
CA ILE A 263 -1.02 -10.69 16.10
C ILE A 263 -0.77 -11.74 17.19
N ALA A 264 -1.83 -12.41 17.67
CA ALA A 264 -1.72 -13.44 18.69
C ALA A 264 -0.99 -14.70 18.19
N LEU A 265 -1.26 -15.13 16.95
CA LEU A 265 -0.61 -16.28 16.32
C LEU A 265 0.89 -16.07 16.11
N ASN A 266 1.33 -14.86 15.73
CA ASN A 266 2.75 -14.56 15.55
C ASN A 266 3.52 -14.61 16.89
N CYS A 267 2.92 -14.05 17.95
CA CYS A 267 3.47 -14.12 19.30
C CYS A 267 3.49 -15.56 19.84
N LEU A 268 2.46 -16.35 19.56
CA LEU A 268 2.38 -17.80 19.86
C LEU A 268 3.46 -18.61 19.15
N ASN A 269 3.65 -18.42 17.84
CA ASN A 269 4.73 -19.07 17.10
C ASN A 269 6.10 -18.76 17.73
N ALA A 270 6.34 -17.50 18.11
CA ALA A 270 7.57 -17.10 18.78
C ALA A 270 7.73 -17.72 20.18
N ALA A 271 6.68 -17.75 21.00
CA ALA A 271 6.70 -18.38 22.32
C ALA A 271 6.94 -19.90 22.23
N LEU A 272 6.30 -20.58 21.29
CA LEU A 272 6.54 -22.00 20.99
C LEU A 272 7.98 -22.24 20.53
N CYS A 273 8.56 -21.37 19.69
CA CYS A 273 9.97 -21.45 19.33
C CYS A 273 10.92 -21.29 20.53
N VAL A 274 10.55 -20.48 21.54
CA VAL A 274 11.34 -20.25 22.77
C VAL A 274 11.20 -21.36 23.82
N SER A 275 10.01 -21.95 23.97
CA SER A 275 9.75 -23.04 24.94
C SER A 275 10.63 -24.28 24.69
N GLU A 276 11.01 -24.99 25.75
CA GLU A 276 11.85 -26.19 25.65
C GLU A 276 11.08 -27.41 25.07
N SER A 277 9.78 -27.56 25.38
CA SER A 277 8.92 -28.63 24.86
C SER A 277 7.43 -28.27 24.98
N VAL A 278 6.58 -28.89 24.16
CA VAL A 278 5.11 -28.75 24.22
C VAL A 278 4.53 -29.96 24.96
N SER A 279 3.76 -29.72 26.02
CA SER A 279 3.14 -30.80 26.78
C SER A 279 1.94 -31.42 26.03
N PRO A 280 1.63 -32.72 26.22
CA PRO A 280 0.52 -33.37 25.53
C PRO A 280 -0.85 -32.72 25.82
N GLN A 281 -1.02 -32.13 27.01
CA GLN A 281 -2.22 -31.38 27.39
C GLN A 281 -2.32 -30.07 26.59
N VAL A 282 -1.24 -29.29 26.52
CA VAL A 282 -1.19 -28.05 25.71
C VAL A 282 -1.44 -28.35 24.23
N PHE A 283 -0.91 -29.46 23.72
CA PHE A 283 -1.21 -29.94 22.37
C PHE A 283 -2.71 -30.25 22.19
N SER A 284 -3.27 -31.07 23.09
CA SER A 284 -4.67 -31.49 23.08
C SER A 284 -5.67 -30.33 23.21
N ASP A 285 -5.34 -29.28 23.97
CA ASP A 285 -6.23 -28.13 24.18
C ASP A 285 -6.14 -27.11 23.03
N LEU A 286 -4.95 -26.91 22.46
CA LEU A 286 -4.69 -25.85 21.47
C LEU A 286 -4.99 -26.29 20.03
N VAL A 287 -4.78 -27.56 19.67
CA VAL A 287 -5.09 -28.07 18.32
C VAL A 287 -6.58 -27.93 17.97
N PRO A 288 -7.57 -28.26 18.84
CA PRO A 288 -8.98 -28.00 18.57
C PRO A 288 -9.33 -26.53 18.36
N ILE A 289 -8.66 -25.61 19.05
CA ILE A 289 -8.86 -24.16 18.90
C ILE A 289 -8.38 -23.69 17.51
N LEU A 290 -7.18 -24.11 17.12
CA LEU A 290 -6.58 -23.76 15.83
C LEU A 290 -7.33 -24.40 14.65
N THR A 291 -7.66 -25.69 14.74
CA THR A 291 -8.34 -26.43 13.67
C THR A 291 -9.78 -25.99 13.44
N ASN A 292 -10.51 -25.57 14.48
CA ASN A 292 -11.82 -24.93 14.29
C ASN A 292 -11.73 -23.67 13.40
N ARG A 293 -10.65 -22.88 13.50
CA ARG A 293 -10.47 -21.67 12.67
C ARG A 293 -10.04 -21.95 11.24
N LEU A 294 -9.46 -23.12 10.96
CA LEU A 294 -9.27 -23.61 9.60
C LEU A 294 -10.60 -24.02 8.95
N GLN A 295 -11.61 -24.40 9.75
CA GLN A 295 -12.95 -24.77 9.26
C GLN A 295 -13.88 -23.55 9.04
N ASP A 296 -13.57 -22.38 9.62
CA ASP A 296 -14.24 -21.09 9.34
C ASP A 296 -13.86 -20.51 7.93
N SER A 297 -13.51 -21.39 6.98
CA SER A 297 -12.73 -21.09 5.77
C SER A 297 -13.38 -20.17 4.73
N GLY A 298 -14.63 -19.77 4.92
CA GLY A 298 -15.31 -18.79 4.05
C GLY A 298 -14.83 -17.35 4.23
N ASN A 299 -14.19 -17.04 5.37
CA ASN A 299 -13.78 -15.68 5.75
C ASN A 299 -12.31 -15.56 6.23
N THR A 300 -11.54 -16.65 6.28
CA THR A 300 -10.15 -16.66 6.78
C THR A 300 -9.17 -16.52 5.61
N ASP A 301 -8.16 -15.66 5.76
CA ASP A 301 -7.16 -15.36 4.74
C ASP A 301 -5.96 -16.34 4.72
N ASP A 302 -5.27 -16.39 3.58
CA ASP A 302 -4.11 -17.26 3.34
C ASP A 302 -2.93 -17.02 4.32
N GLU A 303 -2.73 -15.79 4.82
CA GLU A 303 -1.63 -15.48 5.75
C GLU A 303 -1.93 -16.07 7.13
N THR A 304 -3.16 -15.90 7.61
CA THR A 304 -3.67 -16.52 8.84
C THR A 304 -3.66 -18.05 8.74
N ILE A 305 -4.08 -18.65 7.62
CA ILE A 305 -4.03 -20.11 7.41
C ILE A 305 -2.58 -20.62 7.45
N SER A 306 -1.69 -20.00 6.69
CA SER A 306 -0.25 -20.34 6.66
C SER A 306 0.37 -20.28 8.05
N LEU A 307 0.05 -19.25 8.83
CA LEU A 307 0.57 -19.09 10.20
C LEU A 307 -0.01 -20.12 11.18
N ILE A 308 -1.28 -20.52 11.05
CA ILE A 308 -1.86 -21.64 11.82
C ILE A 308 -1.11 -22.95 11.51
N LEU A 309 -0.88 -23.26 10.23
CA LEU A 309 -0.12 -24.44 9.82
C LEU A 309 1.32 -24.42 10.36
N LYS A 310 1.96 -23.24 10.39
CA LYS A 310 3.29 -23.03 10.99
C LYS A 310 3.30 -23.35 12.49
N VAL A 311 2.32 -22.83 13.24
CA VAL A 311 2.14 -23.09 14.67
C VAL A 311 1.94 -24.57 14.94
N LEU A 312 1.05 -25.23 14.20
CA LEU A 312 0.79 -26.68 14.31
C LEU A 312 2.06 -27.51 14.06
N ASN A 313 2.86 -27.16 13.06
CA ASN A 313 4.10 -27.87 12.76
C ASN A 313 5.15 -27.70 13.87
N VAL A 314 5.32 -26.49 14.42
CA VAL A 314 6.21 -26.25 15.57
C VAL A 314 5.74 -27.00 16.82
N MET A 315 4.42 -27.10 17.04
CA MET A 315 3.86 -27.87 18.16
C MET A 315 4.17 -29.38 18.04
N MET A 316 4.00 -29.98 16.85
CA MET A 316 4.31 -31.41 16.67
C MET A 316 5.81 -31.68 16.84
N LEU A 317 6.69 -30.84 16.27
CA LEU A 317 8.15 -30.97 16.40
C LEU A 317 8.66 -30.78 17.84
N LYS A 318 7.84 -30.27 18.77
CA LYS A 318 8.19 -30.07 20.18
C LYS A 318 7.41 -30.96 21.16
N THR A 319 6.53 -31.82 20.68
CA THR A 319 5.80 -32.79 21.51
C THR A 319 6.52 -34.14 21.46
N PRO A 320 6.91 -34.77 22.59
CA PRO A 320 7.69 -36.01 22.55
C PRO A 320 6.97 -37.18 21.87
N GLU A 321 7.65 -37.90 20.98
CA GLU A 321 7.10 -39.01 20.17
C GLU A 321 6.35 -40.05 21.00
N GLN A 322 6.89 -40.38 22.18
CA GLN A 322 6.34 -41.32 23.17
C GLN A 322 4.98 -40.92 23.74
N THR A 323 4.51 -39.70 23.46
CA THR A 323 3.21 -39.15 23.89
C THR A 323 2.25 -38.83 22.75
N LEU A 324 2.66 -39.01 21.49
CA LEU A 324 1.80 -38.77 20.32
C LEU A 324 0.73 -39.87 20.19
N SER A 325 1.11 -41.12 20.47
CA SER A 325 0.22 -42.30 20.38
C SER A 325 -1.02 -42.22 21.28
N THR A 326 -0.94 -41.56 22.44
CA THR A 326 -2.04 -41.48 23.41
C THR A 326 -3.14 -40.47 23.03
N ASN A 327 -2.91 -39.62 22.04
CA ASN A 327 -3.79 -38.50 21.66
C ASN A 327 -4.55 -38.74 20.33
N HIS A 328 -4.83 -40.00 19.99
CA HIS A 328 -5.42 -40.45 18.72
C HIS A 328 -6.56 -39.57 18.16
N SER A 329 -7.59 -39.26 18.96
CA SER A 329 -8.74 -38.46 18.51
C SER A 329 -8.40 -36.99 18.18
N VAL A 330 -7.31 -36.45 18.74
CA VAL A 330 -6.82 -35.10 18.42
C VAL A 330 -6.16 -35.10 17.04
N TYR A 331 -5.36 -36.12 16.73
CA TYR A 331 -4.73 -36.29 15.42
C TYR A 331 -5.75 -36.64 14.32
N GLU A 332 -6.74 -37.47 14.64
CA GLU A 332 -7.88 -37.76 13.75
C GLU A 332 -8.64 -36.45 13.38
N LYS A 333 -8.96 -35.61 14.37
CA LYS A 333 -9.59 -34.30 14.12
C LYS A 333 -8.68 -33.35 13.36
N LEU A 334 -7.36 -33.37 13.63
CA LEU A 334 -6.38 -32.57 12.92
C LEU A 334 -6.35 -32.96 11.42
N CYS A 335 -6.19 -34.24 11.11
CA CYS A 335 -6.17 -34.73 9.72
C CYS A 335 -7.47 -34.38 8.96
N LYS A 336 -8.63 -34.57 9.58
CA LYS A 336 -9.94 -34.16 9.01
C LYS A 336 -10.05 -32.66 8.77
N SER A 337 -9.37 -31.83 9.56
CA SER A 337 -9.32 -30.37 9.40
C SER A 337 -8.27 -29.90 8.40
N LEU A 338 -7.26 -30.71 8.12
CA LEU A 338 -6.20 -30.43 7.14
C LEU A 338 -6.59 -30.85 5.72
N LEU A 339 -7.39 -31.92 5.57
CA LEU A 339 -7.79 -32.46 4.27
C LEU A 339 -8.41 -31.43 3.29
N PRO A 340 -9.23 -30.44 3.71
CA PRO A 340 -9.72 -29.41 2.78
C PRO A 340 -8.63 -28.53 2.17
N LEU A 341 -7.48 -28.39 2.86
CA LEU A 341 -6.36 -27.51 2.46
C LEU A 341 -5.40 -28.16 1.45
N THR A 342 -5.64 -29.43 1.07
CA THR A 342 -4.92 -30.10 -0.04
C THR A 342 -5.61 -29.91 -1.39
N ARG A 343 -6.62 -29.03 -1.47
CA ARG A 343 -7.31 -28.67 -2.71
C ARG A 343 -6.55 -27.56 -3.47
N PRO A 344 -6.58 -27.56 -4.82
CA PRO A 344 -5.91 -26.56 -5.66
C PRO A 344 -6.51 -25.14 -5.57
N ASP A 345 -7.54 -24.94 -4.74
CA ASP A 345 -8.14 -23.64 -4.46
C ASP A 345 -7.26 -22.74 -3.55
N TYR A 346 -6.31 -23.34 -2.82
CA TYR A 346 -5.38 -22.65 -1.90
C TYR A 346 -4.02 -22.38 -2.53
N SER A 347 -3.26 -21.42 -1.98
CA SER A 347 -1.89 -21.19 -2.46
C SER A 347 -0.98 -22.41 -2.21
N SER A 348 -0.08 -22.70 -3.16
CA SER A 348 0.78 -23.89 -3.09
C SER A 348 1.77 -23.91 -1.90
N LEU A 349 1.89 -22.81 -1.13
CA LEU A 349 2.57 -22.78 0.16
C LEU A 349 1.73 -23.44 1.26
N ILE A 350 0.42 -23.15 1.30
CA ILE A 350 -0.55 -23.78 2.22
C ILE A 350 -0.63 -25.28 1.91
N GLU A 351 -0.73 -25.65 0.64
CA GLU A 351 -0.72 -27.04 0.18
C GLU A 351 0.56 -27.76 0.65
N MET A 352 1.74 -27.21 0.37
CA MET A 352 3.03 -27.78 0.80
C MET A 352 3.13 -27.91 2.32
N MET A 353 2.73 -26.89 3.08
CA MET A 353 2.74 -26.94 4.55
C MET A 353 1.76 -27.98 5.10
N THR A 354 0.62 -28.17 4.43
CA THR A 354 -0.37 -29.20 4.77
C THR A 354 0.19 -30.61 4.54
N TYR A 355 0.83 -30.87 3.40
CA TYR A 355 1.51 -32.16 3.15
C TYR A 355 2.67 -32.42 4.12
N ARG A 356 3.40 -31.39 4.57
CA ARG A 356 4.43 -31.54 5.63
C ARG A 356 3.84 -31.96 6.98
N LEU A 357 2.64 -31.48 7.33
CA LEU A 357 1.94 -31.93 8.53
C LEU A 357 1.51 -33.40 8.38
N PHE A 358 0.89 -33.78 7.27
CA PHE A 358 0.49 -35.17 7.01
C PHE A 358 1.70 -36.14 7.01
N ALA A 359 2.82 -35.75 6.40
CA ALA A 359 4.04 -36.55 6.38
C ALA A 359 4.66 -36.72 7.77
N ASN A 360 4.53 -35.73 8.65
CA ASN A 360 4.92 -35.88 10.06
C ASN A 360 3.98 -36.80 10.84
N ILE A 361 2.66 -36.76 10.59
CA ILE A 361 1.68 -37.63 11.27
C ILE A 361 1.82 -39.09 10.81
N ASN A 362 1.96 -39.32 9.50
CA ASN A 362 2.18 -40.64 8.92
C ASN A 362 3.44 -41.35 9.44
N ASP A 363 4.39 -40.60 10.00
CA ASP A 363 5.64 -41.16 10.49
C ASP A 363 5.47 -41.92 11.82
N PHE A 364 4.47 -41.55 12.63
CA PHE A 364 4.16 -42.16 13.94
C PHE A 364 2.74 -42.75 14.06
N ALA A 365 1.81 -42.37 13.18
CA ALA A 365 0.42 -42.82 13.15
C ALA A 365 -0.12 -42.93 11.70
N PRO A 366 0.46 -43.81 10.85
CA PRO A 366 0.05 -43.98 9.45
C PRO A 366 -1.42 -44.40 9.29
N GLU A 367 -1.96 -45.18 10.23
CA GLU A 367 -3.36 -45.60 10.25
C GLU A 367 -4.35 -44.42 10.27
N LEU A 368 -4.02 -43.33 10.99
CA LEU A 368 -4.87 -42.14 11.01
C LEU A 368 -4.86 -41.38 9.68
N VAL A 369 -3.76 -41.42 8.94
CA VAL A 369 -3.65 -40.76 7.63
C VAL A 369 -4.38 -41.58 6.56
N ALA A 370 -4.22 -42.90 6.57
CA ALA A 370 -4.96 -43.82 5.70
C ALA A 370 -6.49 -43.69 5.89
N LEU A 371 -6.97 -43.63 7.15
CA LEU A 371 -8.38 -43.44 7.49
C LEU A 371 -8.96 -42.08 7.05
N CYS A 372 -8.13 -41.10 6.67
CA CYS A 372 -8.60 -39.78 6.24
C CYS A 372 -8.83 -39.64 4.73
N GLY A 373 -8.52 -40.66 3.91
CA GLY A 373 -8.78 -40.62 2.47
C GLY A 373 -8.00 -39.55 1.71
N LEU A 374 -6.77 -39.28 2.15
CA LEU A 374 -5.84 -38.36 1.49
C LEU A 374 -5.41 -38.92 0.12
N SER A 375 -5.34 -38.07 -0.90
CA SER A 375 -4.79 -38.44 -2.21
C SER A 375 -3.26 -38.53 -2.19
N PRO A 376 -2.62 -39.36 -3.04
CA PRO A 376 -1.17 -39.36 -3.24
C PRO A 376 -0.60 -37.95 -3.46
N VAL A 377 0.66 -37.76 -3.07
CA VAL A 377 1.29 -36.44 -3.02
C VAL A 377 1.46 -35.91 -4.45
N PRO A 378 0.98 -34.69 -4.76
CA PRO A 378 1.13 -34.11 -6.08
C PRO A 378 2.60 -33.97 -6.49
N GLU A 379 2.93 -34.32 -7.72
CA GLU A 379 4.28 -34.28 -8.27
C GLU A 379 4.93 -32.89 -8.14
N VAL A 380 4.13 -31.81 -8.25
CA VAL A 380 4.55 -30.42 -8.03
C VAL A 380 5.04 -30.17 -6.58
N ILE A 381 4.47 -30.85 -5.59
CA ILE A 381 4.88 -30.76 -4.18
C ILE A 381 6.13 -31.59 -3.93
N LEU A 382 6.27 -32.76 -4.58
CA LEU A 382 7.50 -33.56 -4.54
C LEU A 382 8.69 -32.81 -5.13
N ILE A 383 8.54 -32.22 -6.34
CA ILE A 383 9.58 -31.42 -7.00
C ILE A 383 9.98 -30.22 -6.13
N LYS A 384 9.02 -29.50 -5.53
CA LYS A 384 9.32 -28.40 -4.58
C LYS A 384 10.03 -28.89 -3.32
N ALA A 385 9.69 -30.07 -2.82
CA ALA A 385 10.35 -30.63 -1.65
C ALA A 385 11.85 -30.86 -1.89
N GLU A 386 12.27 -31.21 -3.12
CA GLU A 386 13.69 -31.34 -3.47
C GLU A 386 14.48 -30.04 -3.24
N THR A 387 13.88 -28.89 -3.51
CA THR A 387 14.49 -27.55 -3.41
C THR A 387 14.22 -26.80 -2.11
N GLU A 388 13.11 -27.07 -1.42
CA GLU A 388 12.60 -26.27 -0.29
C GLU A 388 12.58 -27.01 1.07
N MET A 389 12.90 -28.30 1.11
CA MET A 389 12.89 -29.11 2.34
C MET A 389 14.24 -29.76 2.65
N ASP A 390 14.45 -30.09 3.92
CA ASP A 390 15.59 -30.89 4.39
C ASP A 390 15.42 -32.39 4.08
N GLU A 391 16.53 -33.14 4.07
CA GLU A 391 16.57 -34.57 3.73
C GLU A 391 15.78 -35.48 4.69
N VAL A 392 15.43 -35.01 5.90
CA VAL A 392 14.58 -35.78 6.82
C VAL A 392 13.11 -35.60 6.42
N MET A 393 12.69 -34.36 6.17
CA MET A 393 11.35 -34.03 5.70
C MET A 393 11.06 -34.62 4.31
N LYS A 394 12.03 -34.64 3.39
CA LYS A 394 11.92 -35.32 2.08
C LYS A 394 11.58 -36.82 2.24
N LYS A 395 12.33 -37.53 3.10
CA LYS A 395 12.10 -38.97 3.34
C LYS A 395 10.76 -39.27 4.00
N LYS A 396 10.31 -38.42 4.93
CA LYS A 396 8.96 -38.48 5.51
C LYS A 396 7.88 -38.28 4.45
N LEU A 397 8.09 -37.36 3.50
CA LEU A 397 7.15 -37.08 2.41
C LEU A 397 7.11 -38.20 1.36
N GLN A 398 8.26 -38.81 1.04
CA GLN A 398 8.34 -40.02 0.22
C GLN A 398 7.60 -41.18 0.89
N LYS A 399 7.89 -41.48 2.18
CA LYS A 399 7.18 -42.49 2.97
C LYS A 399 5.66 -42.25 3.08
N LEU A 400 5.22 -40.99 3.05
CA LEU A 400 3.78 -40.65 2.93
C LEU A 400 3.25 -41.06 1.55
N ASP A 401 3.91 -40.65 0.48
CA ASP A 401 3.47 -40.90 -0.89
C ASP A 401 3.46 -42.41 -1.22
N ASP A 402 4.50 -43.15 -0.82
CA ASP A 402 4.58 -44.61 -0.92
C ASP A 402 3.40 -45.28 -0.21
N SER A 403 3.11 -44.85 1.02
CA SER A 403 1.98 -45.36 1.84
C SER A 403 0.60 -45.06 1.24
N LEU A 404 0.48 -44.02 0.42
CA LEU A 404 -0.76 -43.64 -0.28
C LEU A 404 -0.87 -44.29 -1.66
N ARG A 405 0.24 -44.70 -2.27
CA ARG A 405 0.29 -45.40 -3.58
C ARG A 405 0.16 -46.90 -3.47
N ASP A 406 0.70 -47.52 -2.42
CA ASP A 406 0.55 -48.97 -2.14
C ASP A 406 0.00 -49.25 -0.73
N PRO A 407 -1.33 -49.22 -0.56
CA PRO A 407 -1.97 -49.59 0.70
C PRO A 407 -1.80 -51.06 1.12
N SER A 408 -1.24 -51.93 0.26
CA SER A 408 -1.19 -53.38 0.50
C SER A 408 0.03 -53.84 1.33
N GLY A 409 1.02 -52.96 1.55
CA GLY A 409 2.27 -53.30 2.24
C GLY A 409 2.21 -53.34 3.77
N SER A 410 1.15 -52.85 4.42
CA SER A 410 1.08 -52.73 5.89
C SER A 410 0.29 -53.88 6.53
N SER A 411 1.00 -54.93 6.98
CA SER A 411 0.46 -56.17 7.55
C SER A 411 -0.09 -56.05 8.98
N THR A 412 -0.91 -55.02 9.24
CA THR A 412 -1.53 -54.76 10.57
C THR A 412 -3.03 -54.49 10.52
N LEU A 413 -3.64 -54.21 9.36
CA LEU A 413 -5.07 -53.86 9.29
C LEU A 413 -6.03 -55.04 9.53
N ASP A 414 -5.61 -56.28 9.27
CA ASP A 414 -6.44 -57.49 9.50
C ASP A 414 -6.74 -57.77 10.99
N SER A 415 -6.08 -57.07 11.93
CA SER A 415 -6.12 -57.41 13.36
C SER A 415 -7.18 -56.65 14.18
N LEU A 416 -7.96 -55.73 13.61
CA LEU A 416 -8.86 -54.83 14.37
C LEU A 416 -10.31 -54.73 13.83
N CYS A 417 -10.72 -55.57 12.87
CA CYS A 417 -12.04 -55.50 12.24
C CYS A 417 -13.02 -56.64 12.60
N GLU A 418 -12.90 -57.28 13.77
CA GLU A 418 -13.86 -58.34 14.19
C GLU A 418 -15.06 -57.87 15.06
N GLU A 419 -15.05 -56.69 15.70
CA GLU A 419 -16.11 -56.34 16.68
C GLU A 419 -17.28 -55.47 16.17
N THR A 420 -17.26 -54.90 14.95
CA THR A 420 -18.27 -53.90 14.52
C THR A 420 -18.92 -54.12 13.15
N ALA A 421 -19.05 -55.38 12.68
CA ALA A 421 -19.71 -55.71 11.40
C ALA A 421 -20.75 -56.85 11.47
N ALA A 422 -21.43 -57.03 12.61
CA ALA A 422 -22.63 -57.87 12.66
C ALA A 422 -23.83 -57.11 12.06
N LEU A 423 -24.53 -57.74 11.10
CA LEU A 423 -25.61 -57.18 10.25
C LEU A 423 -25.08 -56.19 9.18
N SER A 424 -25.40 -56.31 7.88
CA SER A 424 -26.30 -57.26 7.20
C SER A 424 -26.00 -57.44 5.70
N THR A 425 -26.15 -58.68 5.22
CA THR A 425 -26.67 -59.17 3.91
C THR A 425 -26.98 -58.17 2.77
N SER A 426 -26.85 -58.48 1.46
CA SER A 426 -26.33 -59.63 0.68
C SER A 426 -26.50 -59.34 -0.84
N ARG A 427 -25.96 -60.22 -1.72
CA ARG A 427 -26.21 -60.37 -3.18
C ARG A 427 -25.52 -59.34 -4.10
N GLU A 428 -24.66 -59.76 -5.04
CA GLU A 428 -24.95 -60.33 -6.39
C GLU A 428 -25.59 -59.28 -7.34
N LYS A 429 -25.18 -59.05 -8.60
CA LYS A 429 -24.29 -59.72 -9.59
C LYS A 429 -23.98 -58.69 -10.75
N MET A 430 -23.29 -58.91 -11.89
CA MET A 430 -22.74 -60.06 -12.64
C MET A 430 -21.72 -59.58 -13.72
N ILE A 431 -20.98 -60.50 -14.37
CA ILE A 431 -20.36 -60.40 -15.74
C ILE A 431 -19.11 -59.47 -15.91
N GLN A 432 -18.11 -59.67 -16.81
CA GLN A 432 -17.35 -60.85 -17.34
C GLN A 432 -16.75 -60.54 -18.76
N GLN A 433 -15.49 -60.95 -19.04
CA GLN A 433 -14.84 -61.11 -20.38
C GLN A 433 -14.49 -59.82 -21.20
N GLU A 434 -13.50 -59.75 -22.13
CA GLU A 434 -12.32 -60.58 -22.55
C GLU A 434 -11.41 -59.78 -23.55
N VAL A 435 -10.50 -60.45 -24.29
CA VAL A 435 -9.69 -59.99 -25.46
C VAL A 435 -8.43 -59.15 -25.09
N GLU A 436 -7.16 -59.56 -25.25
CA GLU A 436 -6.35 -60.04 -26.42
C GLU A 436 -5.88 -58.91 -27.39
N SER A 437 -4.72 -58.91 -28.05
CA SER A 437 -3.46 -59.71 -27.98
C SER A 437 -2.32 -59.07 -28.82
N GLN A 438 -1.04 -59.43 -28.54
CA GLN A 438 0.14 -59.43 -29.46
C GLN A 438 0.62 -58.07 -30.04
N GLU A 439 1.83 -57.86 -30.61
CA GLU A 439 3.07 -58.65 -30.88
C GLU A 439 4.29 -57.67 -30.87
N VAL A 440 5.50 -58.02 -30.36
CA VAL A 440 6.77 -58.37 -31.10
C VAL A 440 7.34 -57.20 -31.97
N GLU A 441 8.63 -56.78 -31.94
CA GLU A 441 9.88 -57.54 -32.17
C GLU A 441 11.21 -56.81 -31.73
N LEU A 442 12.20 -57.57 -31.21
CA LEU A 442 13.71 -57.56 -31.32
C LEU A 442 14.53 -56.26 -31.64
N LEU A 443 15.83 -56.05 -31.32
CA LEU A 443 16.93 -56.76 -30.60
C LEU A 443 18.19 -55.83 -30.41
N VAL A 444 19.19 -56.27 -29.61
CA VAL A 444 20.67 -55.99 -29.77
C VAL A 444 21.17 -54.54 -29.46
N LYS A 445 22.31 -54.29 -28.77
CA LYS A 445 23.42 -55.13 -28.26
C LYS A 445 24.13 -54.51 -27.03
N GLU A 446 24.87 -55.33 -26.29
CA GLU A 446 26.01 -54.91 -25.44
C GLU A 446 27.34 -54.94 -26.22
N GLU A 447 28.37 -54.21 -25.76
CA GLU A 447 29.80 -54.61 -25.77
C GLU A 447 30.65 -53.61 -24.94
N SER A 448 31.91 -53.96 -24.60
CA SER A 448 32.60 -53.39 -23.42
C SER A 448 34.13 -53.22 -23.55
N LEU A 449 34.67 -52.12 -22.97
CA LEU A 449 36.09 -51.92 -22.57
C LEU A 449 37.12 -51.88 -23.75
N PRO A 450 38.44 -51.56 -23.57
CA PRO A 450 39.21 -51.30 -22.34
C PRO A 450 40.09 -50.00 -22.35
N ASP A 451 40.98 -49.88 -21.36
CA ASP A 451 41.96 -48.80 -21.11
C ASP A 451 43.26 -48.84 -21.96
N THR A 452 44.19 -47.90 -21.66
CA THR A 452 45.67 -48.08 -21.49
C THR A 452 46.63 -47.36 -22.51
N GLU A 453 47.19 -46.20 -22.09
CA GLU A 453 48.62 -45.77 -22.27
C GLU A 453 49.22 -45.38 -23.69
N VAL A 454 50.34 -44.65 -23.91
CA VAL A 454 51.28 -43.75 -23.12
C VAL A 454 52.23 -42.92 -24.05
N THR A 455 52.99 -41.94 -23.50
CA THR A 455 54.19 -41.20 -24.04
C THR A 455 53.98 -40.12 -25.13
N SER A 456 54.84 -39.09 -25.31
CA SER A 456 56.20 -38.75 -24.74
C SER A 456 56.41 -37.20 -24.67
N ILE A 457 56.99 -36.58 -23.62
CA ILE A 457 58.44 -36.35 -23.30
C ILE A 457 59.12 -35.36 -24.28
N GLU A 458 59.77 -34.25 -23.91
CA GLU A 458 59.98 -33.55 -22.60
C GLU A 458 59.80 -32.00 -22.76
N GLU A 459 60.37 -30.98 -22.08
CA GLU A 459 61.51 -30.74 -21.13
C GLU A 459 61.00 -30.15 -19.78
N SER A 460 61.70 -30.12 -18.63
CA SER A 460 63.09 -29.80 -18.19
C SER A 460 63.33 -28.28 -17.96
N ASN A 461 63.77 -27.76 -16.79
CA ASN A 461 64.31 -28.29 -15.51
C ASN A 461 64.23 -27.16 -14.40
N SER A 462 64.36 -27.31 -13.06
CA SER A 462 64.43 -28.43 -12.09
C SER A 462 64.27 -27.95 -10.60
N SER A 463 64.21 -28.90 -9.64
CA SER A 463 64.83 -28.87 -8.28
C SER A 463 64.39 -27.90 -7.14
N VAL A 464 63.29 -28.26 -6.45
CA VAL A 464 63.18 -28.60 -4.99
C VAL A 464 63.82 -27.72 -3.89
N GLN A 465 62.98 -27.22 -2.94
CA GLN A 465 63.09 -27.47 -1.48
C GLN A 465 61.70 -27.37 -0.77
N PRO A 466 61.47 -28.03 0.39
CA PRO A 466 60.13 -28.13 1.01
C PRO A 466 59.89 -27.29 2.29
N PHE A 467 58.63 -26.87 2.47
CA PHE A 467 57.95 -26.49 3.73
C PHE A 467 58.63 -25.54 4.75
N THR A 468 58.20 -24.27 4.69
CA THR A 468 58.02 -23.41 5.89
C THR A 468 56.63 -22.73 5.83
N GLN A 469 56.10 -22.32 6.98
CA GLN A 469 54.71 -21.89 7.25
C GLN A 469 54.07 -20.91 6.22
N PRO A 470 52.72 -20.92 6.10
CA PRO A 470 51.99 -19.98 5.23
C PRO A 470 52.10 -18.54 5.77
N ALA A 471 52.81 -17.69 5.03
CA ALA A 471 52.88 -16.26 5.32
C ALA A 471 51.61 -15.53 4.87
N GLU A 472 51.04 -14.77 5.80
CA GLU A 472 50.17 -13.59 5.67
C GLU A 472 49.37 -13.37 4.37
N SER A 473 48.04 -13.35 4.51
CA SER A 473 47.07 -13.06 3.46
C SER A 473 47.29 -11.71 2.79
N GLN A 474 47.83 -11.71 1.56
CA GLN A 474 47.94 -10.51 0.75
C GLN A 474 46.55 -10.03 0.28
N ASN A 475 46.11 -8.88 0.80
CA ASN A 475 44.88 -8.21 0.35
C ASN A 475 45.07 -7.71 -1.08
N ILE A 476 44.58 -8.47 -2.07
CA ILE A 476 44.42 -7.99 -3.44
C ILE A 476 43.27 -6.97 -3.43
N PRO A 477 43.50 -5.69 -3.79
CA PRO A 477 42.45 -4.68 -3.78
C PRO A 477 41.38 -5.03 -4.82
N ARG A 478 40.10 -4.95 -4.44
CA ARG A 478 38.99 -5.26 -5.35
C ARG A 478 38.97 -4.29 -6.52
N ARG A 479 38.63 -4.81 -7.70
CA ARG A 479 38.32 -3.97 -8.88
C ARG A 479 37.15 -3.06 -8.53
N TRP A 480 37.26 -1.76 -8.82
CA TRP A 480 36.23 -0.77 -8.53
C TRP A 480 36.30 0.36 -9.56
N HIS A 481 35.17 0.62 -10.24
CA HIS A 481 35.01 1.69 -11.22
C HIS A 481 34.34 2.90 -10.54
N GLN A 482 35.15 3.83 -10.02
CA GLN A 482 34.69 5.00 -9.27
C GLN A 482 33.73 5.86 -10.11
N THR A 483 32.44 5.80 -9.81
CA THR A 483 31.39 6.43 -10.65
C THR A 483 30.49 7.36 -9.84
N SER A 484 29.97 6.95 -8.69
CA SER A 484 29.21 7.82 -7.78
C SER A 484 30.03 9.03 -7.29
N HIS A 485 29.34 10.12 -6.98
CA HIS A 485 29.88 11.27 -6.27
C HIS A 485 29.53 11.20 -4.78
N ARG A 486 28.24 11.00 -4.43
CA ARG A 486 27.72 10.90 -3.06
C ARG A 486 28.32 9.73 -2.28
N TRP A 487 28.38 8.56 -2.90
CA TRP A 487 28.72 7.30 -2.21
C TRP A 487 30.20 6.96 -2.23
N ARG A 488 31.02 7.71 -2.98
CA ARG A 488 32.44 7.41 -3.26
C ARG A 488 33.28 7.09 -2.04
N SER A 489 33.14 7.85 -0.95
CA SER A 489 33.91 7.62 0.28
C SER A 489 33.54 6.29 0.97
N LYS A 490 32.24 5.94 0.99
CA LYS A 490 31.77 4.65 1.50
C LYS A 490 32.22 3.50 0.57
N LEU A 491 32.09 3.66 -0.73
CA LEU A 491 32.49 2.64 -1.70
C LEU A 491 34.01 2.40 -1.71
N GLN A 492 34.82 3.43 -1.48
CA GLN A 492 36.26 3.29 -1.25
C GLN A 492 36.58 2.48 0.01
N LYS A 493 35.82 2.63 1.10
CA LYS A 493 35.96 1.76 2.27
C LYS A 493 35.56 0.32 1.92
N LEU A 494 34.39 0.14 1.30
CA LEU A 494 33.86 -1.18 0.92
C LEU A 494 34.82 -1.98 0.03
N ALA A 495 35.44 -1.33 -0.97
CA ALA A 495 36.45 -1.95 -1.84
C ALA A 495 37.67 -2.47 -1.06
N ASN A 496 38.06 -1.78 0.02
CA ASN A 496 39.24 -2.04 0.84
C ASN A 496 38.97 -2.86 2.12
N ILE A 497 37.71 -3.21 2.43
CA ILE A 497 37.40 -4.02 3.63
C ILE A 497 37.88 -5.47 3.45
N ASP A 498 38.54 -6.00 4.48
CA ASP A 498 39.01 -7.38 4.59
C ASP A 498 37.94 -8.39 4.12
N ILE A 499 38.34 -9.36 3.30
CA ILE A 499 37.41 -10.34 2.72
C ILE A 499 36.66 -11.17 3.77
N THR A 500 37.26 -11.38 4.95
CA THR A 500 36.63 -12.07 6.10
C THR A 500 35.45 -11.31 6.71
N LYS A 501 35.32 -10.01 6.40
CA LYS A 501 34.24 -9.12 6.87
C LYS A 501 33.22 -8.80 5.78
N THR A 502 33.42 -9.27 4.55
CA THR A 502 32.48 -9.04 3.44
C THR A 502 31.56 -10.23 3.20
N TYR A 503 30.28 -9.95 2.98
CA TYR A 503 29.32 -10.93 2.52
C TYR A 503 29.45 -11.12 1.01
N ARG A 504 29.68 -12.36 0.58
CA ARG A 504 29.89 -12.77 -0.82
C ARG A 504 28.67 -13.54 -1.32
N LEU A 505 27.99 -13.01 -2.33
CA LEU A 505 26.81 -13.62 -2.94
C LEU A 505 27.03 -13.73 -4.44
N ARG A 506 27.43 -14.91 -4.93
CA ARG A 506 27.88 -15.09 -6.33
C ARG A 506 28.96 -14.03 -6.66
N GLY A 507 28.80 -13.28 -7.76
CA GLY A 507 29.68 -12.17 -8.17
C GLY A 507 29.39 -10.82 -7.50
N LEU A 508 28.72 -10.79 -6.34
CA LEU A 508 28.44 -9.59 -5.55
C LEU A 508 29.21 -9.62 -4.21
N THR A 509 29.79 -8.48 -3.85
CA THR A 509 30.36 -8.19 -2.54
C THR A 509 29.54 -7.06 -1.87
N LEU A 510 29.12 -7.27 -0.62
CA LEU A 510 28.54 -6.22 0.23
C LEU A 510 28.95 -6.40 1.70
N VAL A 511 28.63 -5.43 2.55
CA VAL A 511 28.82 -5.50 4.00
C VAL A 511 27.49 -5.12 4.68
N ILE A 512 26.98 -6.01 5.54
CA ILE A 512 25.75 -5.78 6.31
C ILE A 512 26.12 -4.99 7.58
N ASP A 513 26.41 -3.71 7.40
CA ASP A 513 26.75 -2.76 8.48
C ASP A 513 26.01 -1.42 8.25
N PRO A 514 25.58 -0.71 9.32
CA PRO A 514 24.95 0.61 9.21
C PRO A 514 25.76 1.66 8.43
N GLU A 515 27.09 1.56 8.35
CA GLU A 515 27.90 2.44 7.50
C GLU A 515 27.53 2.31 6.01
N PHE A 516 27.18 1.12 5.52
CA PHE A 516 26.87 0.87 4.11
C PHE A 516 25.38 0.86 3.80
N LEU A 517 24.52 1.04 4.81
CA LEU A 517 23.09 1.23 4.63
C LEU A 517 22.81 2.57 3.91
N ILE A 518 21.90 2.51 2.94
CA ILE A 518 21.35 3.65 2.20
C ILE A 518 19.99 4.01 2.79
N ALA A 519 19.08 3.04 2.91
CA ALA A 519 17.71 3.25 3.40
C ALA A 519 17.12 1.98 4.03
N ASN A 520 16.11 2.17 4.89
CA ASN A 520 15.18 1.11 5.31
C ASN A 520 13.82 1.35 4.61
N GLY A 521 13.14 0.27 4.22
CA GLY A 521 11.82 0.30 3.60
C GLY A 521 10.78 -0.50 4.39
N SER A 522 9.57 -0.61 3.85
CA SER A 522 8.50 -1.41 4.42
C SER A 522 8.82 -2.92 4.42
N GLY A 523 8.12 -3.69 5.26
CA GLY A 523 8.23 -5.16 5.29
C GLY A 523 9.59 -5.74 5.72
N GLY A 524 10.45 -4.94 6.36
CA GLY A 524 11.81 -5.33 6.72
C GLY A 524 12.83 -5.18 5.58
N THR A 525 12.52 -4.38 4.56
CA THR A 525 13.44 -4.09 3.44
C THR A 525 14.61 -3.24 3.91
N GLN A 526 15.82 -3.58 3.47
CA GLN A 526 17.03 -2.78 3.68
C GLN A 526 17.76 -2.57 2.35
N VAL A 527 18.24 -1.37 2.07
CA VAL A 527 19.03 -1.07 0.86
C VAL A 527 20.46 -0.75 1.25
N PHE A 528 21.42 -1.52 0.75
CA PHE A 528 22.86 -1.36 1.03
C PHE A 528 23.64 -0.95 -0.23
N LEU A 529 24.82 -0.35 -0.04
CA LEU A 529 25.85 -0.24 -1.06
C LEU A 529 26.50 -1.61 -1.31
N GLY A 530 26.75 -1.94 -2.59
CA GLY A 530 27.46 -3.13 -3.02
C GLY A 530 28.44 -2.86 -4.16
N LEU A 531 29.35 -3.80 -4.38
CA LEU A 531 30.27 -3.85 -5.52
C LEU A 531 30.17 -5.22 -6.18
N ARG A 532 30.06 -5.26 -7.51
CA ARG A 532 30.20 -6.50 -8.29
C ARG A 532 31.68 -6.84 -8.53
N ASP A 533 31.96 -8.09 -8.87
CA ASP A 533 33.31 -8.58 -9.20
C ASP A 533 33.91 -7.90 -10.45
N ASP A 534 33.06 -7.39 -11.35
CA ASP A 534 33.48 -6.55 -12.48
C ASP A 534 33.91 -5.13 -12.05
N GLY A 535 33.60 -4.72 -10.82
CA GLY A 535 33.90 -3.42 -10.22
C GLY A 535 32.76 -2.38 -10.32
N THR A 536 31.58 -2.75 -10.83
CA THR A 536 30.40 -1.87 -10.90
C THR A 536 29.79 -1.61 -9.51
N GLU A 537 29.47 -0.34 -9.26
CA GLU A 537 28.77 0.15 -8.07
C GLU A 537 27.26 -0.14 -8.16
N VAL A 538 26.67 -0.71 -7.11
CA VAL A 538 25.26 -1.16 -7.11
C VAL A 538 24.54 -0.84 -5.80
N ALA A 539 23.22 -0.68 -5.90
CA ALA A 539 22.32 -0.71 -4.75
C ALA A 539 21.78 -2.14 -4.56
N VAL A 540 21.84 -2.66 -3.34
CA VAL A 540 21.42 -4.03 -3.01
C VAL A 540 20.21 -3.98 -2.08
N LYS A 541 19.03 -4.24 -2.62
CA LYS A 541 17.76 -4.28 -1.88
C LYS A 541 17.59 -5.69 -1.29
N ARG A 542 17.79 -5.80 0.02
CA ARG A 542 17.71 -7.02 0.83
C ARG A 542 16.33 -7.12 1.48
N MET A 543 15.72 -8.30 1.45
CA MET A 543 14.45 -8.59 2.10
C MET A 543 14.45 -10.02 2.67
N ASN A 544 13.79 -10.23 3.81
CA ASN A 544 13.66 -11.52 4.47
C ASN A 544 12.77 -12.48 3.63
N LYS A 545 13.14 -13.76 3.54
CA LYS A 545 12.42 -14.78 2.76
C LYS A 545 10.94 -14.92 3.15
N PHE A 546 10.54 -14.62 4.39
CA PHE A 546 9.12 -14.65 4.80
C PHE A 546 8.24 -13.62 4.07
N ASN A 547 8.78 -12.48 3.63
CA ASN A 547 8.01 -11.40 2.96
C ASN A 547 8.33 -11.27 1.45
N TYR A 548 9.11 -12.22 0.92
CA TYR A 548 9.94 -12.00 -0.28
C TYR A 548 9.19 -11.93 -1.62
N GLN A 549 7.91 -12.27 -1.64
CA GLN A 549 7.08 -12.19 -2.83
C GLN A 549 7.02 -10.77 -3.42
N VAL A 550 7.16 -9.74 -2.58
CA VAL A 550 7.28 -8.33 -3.01
C VAL A 550 8.54 -8.11 -3.84
N LEU A 551 9.68 -8.66 -3.43
CA LEU A 551 10.95 -8.50 -4.16
C LEU A 551 11.01 -9.37 -5.42
N ARG A 552 10.36 -10.54 -5.43
CA ARG A 552 10.19 -11.37 -6.64
C ARG A 552 9.28 -10.69 -7.67
N ASN A 553 8.21 -10.03 -7.24
CA ASN A 553 7.36 -9.21 -8.11
C ASN A 553 8.17 -8.07 -8.75
N GLU A 554 9.00 -7.38 -7.97
CA GLU A 554 9.89 -6.31 -8.48
C GLU A 554 10.93 -6.83 -9.49
N GLU A 555 11.56 -7.98 -9.21
CA GLU A 555 12.46 -8.67 -10.13
C GLU A 555 11.77 -9.01 -11.46
N GLU A 556 10.58 -9.61 -11.41
CA GLU A 556 9.82 -10.01 -12.61
C GLU A 556 9.50 -8.81 -13.51
N PHE A 557 9.03 -7.69 -12.93
CA PHE A 557 8.76 -6.48 -13.70
C PHE A 557 10.04 -5.87 -14.28
N LEU A 558 11.09 -5.67 -13.47
CA LEU A 558 12.31 -5.02 -13.94
C LEU A 558 13.13 -5.86 -14.94
N ARG A 559 12.85 -7.17 -15.06
CA ARG A 559 13.43 -8.05 -16.10
C ARG A 559 12.65 -8.05 -17.42
N LEU A 560 11.50 -7.35 -17.52
CA LEU A 560 10.80 -7.19 -18.80
C LEU A 560 11.63 -6.34 -19.77
N PRO A 561 11.96 -6.81 -20.99
CA PRO A 561 12.78 -6.06 -21.94
C PRO A 561 12.20 -4.69 -22.34
N GLN A 562 10.89 -4.49 -22.17
CA GLN A 562 10.20 -3.23 -22.45
C GLN A 562 10.38 -2.18 -21.32
N LEU A 563 10.90 -2.58 -20.14
CA LEU A 563 11.24 -1.66 -19.04
C LEU A 563 12.74 -1.30 -19.00
N ASP A 564 13.60 -1.89 -19.86
CA ASP A 564 14.99 -1.44 -20.00
C ASP A 564 15.02 -0.08 -20.72
N SER A 565 14.87 0.97 -19.93
CA SER A 565 14.59 2.34 -20.37
C SER A 565 15.36 3.34 -19.51
N PRO A 566 15.88 4.44 -20.08
CA PRO A 566 16.65 5.44 -19.34
C PRO A 566 15.80 6.29 -18.38
N PHE A 567 14.52 5.97 -18.18
CA PHE A 567 13.60 6.59 -17.20
C PHE A 567 13.16 5.60 -16.10
N ILE A 568 13.71 4.38 -16.08
CA ILE A 568 13.46 3.33 -15.09
C ILE A 568 14.82 3.01 -14.41
N VAL A 569 14.79 2.54 -13.15
CA VAL A 569 15.99 2.01 -12.47
C VAL A 569 16.33 0.64 -13.05
N LYS A 570 17.57 0.49 -13.55
CA LYS A 570 17.99 -0.73 -14.25
C LYS A 570 18.22 -1.90 -13.28
N TYR A 571 17.62 -3.05 -13.58
CA TYR A 571 17.96 -4.35 -13.00
C TYR A 571 19.40 -4.75 -13.36
N VAL A 572 20.15 -5.26 -12.40
CA VAL A 572 21.54 -5.68 -12.60
C VAL A 572 21.72 -7.18 -12.32
N ASP A 573 21.20 -7.68 -11.20
CA ASP A 573 21.40 -9.07 -10.76
C ASP A 573 20.38 -9.48 -9.69
N PHE A 574 20.34 -10.77 -9.37
CA PHE A 574 19.49 -11.32 -8.32
C PHE A 574 20.17 -12.49 -7.60
N ALA A 575 20.20 -12.45 -6.27
CA ALA A 575 20.82 -13.48 -5.43
C ALA A 575 19.96 -13.79 -4.20
N GLU A 576 20.17 -14.95 -3.59
CA GLU A 576 19.45 -15.40 -2.41
C GLU A 576 20.34 -16.28 -1.53
N ASP A 577 20.01 -16.32 -0.24
CA ASP A 577 20.62 -17.20 0.76
C ASP A 577 19.51 -18.01 1.50
N THR A 578 19.85 -18.60 2.65
CA THR A 578 18.94 -19.39 3.49
C THR A 578 17.82 -18.60 4.18
N HIS A 579 17.98 -17.29 4.34
CA HIS A 579 17.12 -16.41 5.15
C HIS A 579 16.65 -15.15 4.40
N PHE A 580 17.42 -14.68 3.43
CA PHE A 580 17.18 -13.44 2.69
C PHE A 580 17.28 -13.65 1.18
N GLY A 581 16.78 -12.67 0.45
CA GLY A 581 17.20 -12.47 -0.93
C GLY A 581 17.46 -11.01 -1.26
N TYR A 582 18.13 -10.80 -2.39
CA TYR A 582 18.90 -9.61 -2.72
C TYR A 582 18.67 -9.26 -4.19
N LEU A 583 17.89 -8.20 -4.42
CA LEU A 583 17.71 -7.61 -5.74
C LEU A 583 18.79 -6.54 -5.94
N VAL A 584 19.60 -6.70 -6.99
CA VAL A 584 20.73 -5.82 -7.29
C VAL A 584 20.32 -4.86 -8.40
N LEU A 585 20.39 -3.57 -8.09
CA LEU A 585 19.89 -2.47 -8.91
C LEU A 585 21.00 -1.46 -9.21
N GLN A 586 20.78 -0.68 -10.27
CA GLN A 586 21.58 0.51 -10.57
C GLN A 586 21.65 1.44 -9.35
N LEU A 587 22.86 1.76 -8.89
CA LEU A 587 23.06 2.78 -7.87
C LEU A 587 22.66 4.16 -8.41
N CYS A 588 21.91 4.91 -7.60
CA CYS A 588 21.50 6.29 -7.87
C CYS A 588 22.02 7.19 -6.74
N GLU A 589 22.15 8.48 -7.00
CA GLU A 589 22.72 9.42 -6.03
C GLU A 589 21.68 9.83 -4.98
N TYR A 590 20.44 10.14 -5.39
CA TYR A 590 19.41 10.69 -4.50
C TYR A 590 18.03 10.08 -4.77
N THR A 591 17.13 10.18 -3.80
CA THR A 591 15.69 10.22 -4.06
C THR A 591 15.29 11.60 -4.60
N LEU A 592 14.15 11.69 -5.29
CA LEU A 592 13.56 12.97 -5.69
C LEU A 592 13.14 13.81 -4.46
N GLU A 593 12.83 13.18 -3.32
CA GLU A 593 12.60 13.89 -2.06
C GLU A 593 13.84 14.65 -1.58
N GLU A 594 14.97 13.96 -1.41
CA GLU A 594 16.26 14.56 -1.04
C GLU A 594 16.68 15.63 -2.06
N TYR A 595 16.55 15.33 -3.36
CA TYR A 595 17.03 16.22 -4.42
C TYR A 595 16.25 17.55 -4.47
N ILE A 596 14.92 17.51 -4.26
CA ILE A 596 14.07 18.71 -4.19
C ILE A 596 14.33 19.53 -2.92
N GLN A 597 14.73 18.90 -1.81
CA GLN A 597 14.99 19.58 -0.54
C GLN A 597 16.37 20.25 -0.49
N ASP A 598 17.43 19.52 -0.85
CA ASP A 598 18.81 19.92 -0.54
C ASP A 598 19.70 20.19 -1.78
N HIS A 599 19.27 19.85 -3.00
CA HIS A 599 20.17 19.75 -4.18
C HIS A 599 19.66 20.43 -5.46
N LEU A 600 18.65 21.30 -5.36
CA LEU A 600 18.28 22.21 -6.45
C LEU A 600 19.30 23.35 -6.61
N PRO A 601 19.54 23.85 -7.84
CA PRO A 601 20.37 25.04 -8.06
C PRO A 601 19.88 26.26 -7.27
N ASP A 602 20.79 27.15 -6.89
CA ASP A 602 20.47 28.43 -6.24
C ASP A 602 19.78 29.41 -7.20
N ASP A 603 20.19 29.43 -8.47
CA ASP A 603 19.59 30.28 -9.49
C ASP A 603 18.15 29.87 -9.84
N SER A 604 17.27 30.86 -9.97
CA SER A 604 15.84 30.63 -10.19
C SER A 604 15.52 30.11 -11.59
N ALA A 605 16.26 30.54 -12.63
CA ALA A 605 16.02 30.11 -14.00
C ALA A 605 16.57 28.69 -14.23
N GLU A 606 17.77 28.38 -13.71
CA GLU A 606 18.33 27.04 -13.74
C GLU A 606 17.46 26.06 -12.93
N ARG A 607 17.03 26.43 -11.73
CA ARG A 607 16.08 25.65 -10.92
C ARG A 607 14.79 25.36 -11.69
N SER A 608 14.18 26.37 -12.31
CA SER A 608 12.96 26.20 -13.12
C SER A 608 13.18 25.21 -14.29
N LEU A 609 14.32 25.29 -14.97
CA LEU A 609 14.68 24.36 -16.04
C LEU A 609 14.87 22.92 -15.53
N VAL A 610 15.54 22.74 -14.38
CA VAL A 610 15.70 21.43 -13.72
C VAL A 610 14.35 20.85 -13.31
N LEU A 611 13.48 21.63 -12.68
CA LEU A 611 12.14 21.17 -12.28
C LEU A 611 11.29 20.77 -13.49
N LYS A 612 11.30 21.56 -14.58
CA LYS A 612 10.61 21.21 -15.84
C LYS A 612 11.20 19.95 -16.50
N LYS A 613 12.53 19.73 -16.43
CA LYS A 613 13.19 18.49 -16.86
C LYS A 613 12.65 17.30 -16.05
N LEU A 614 12.69 17.36 -14.72
CA LEU A 614 12.25 16.28 -13.82
C LEU A 614 10.78 15.90 -14.08
N VAL A 615 9.90 16.88 -14.30
CA VAL A 615 8.50 16.63 -14.71
C VAL A 615 8.42 15.84 -16.02
N LYS A 616 9.15 16.26 -17.08
CA LYS A 616 9.18 15.52 -18.35
C LYS A 616 9.67 14.08 -18.15
N GLU A 617 10.71 13.88 -17.35
CA GLU A 617 11.31 12.56 -17.10
C GLU A 617 10.38 11.63 -16.30
N VAL A 618 9.60 12.15 -15.35
CA VAL A 618 8.53 11.40 -14.66
C VAL A 618 7.41 11.01 -15.64
N LEU A 619 6.95 11.90 -16.51
CA LEU A 619 5.94 11.55 -17.52
C LEU A 619 6.47 10.51 -18.52
N CYS A 620 7.74 10.58 -18.91
CA CYS A 620 8.37 9.55 -19.74
C CYS A 620 8.46 8.18 -19.04
N SER A 621 8.67 8.12 -17.72
CA SER A 621 8.65 6.82 -17.01
C SER A 621 7.26 6.20 -17.00
N LEU A 622 6.20 7.00 -16.77
CA LEU A 622 4.82 6.51 -16.90
C LEU A 622 4.50 6.05 -18.34
N GLN A 623 5.02 6.72 -19.37
CA GLN A 623 4.78 6.31 -20.77
C GLN A 623 5.35 4.91 -21.04
N VAL A 624 6.52 4.58 -20.48
CA VAL A 624 7.12 3.25 -20.57
C VAL A 624 6.23 2.20 -19.91
N LEU A 625 5.65 2.50 -18.74
CA LEU A 625 4.76 1.57 -18.02
C LEU A 625 3.40 1.39 -18.71
N HIS A 626 2.83 2.47 -19.24
CA HIS A 626 1.45 2.53 -19.74
C HIS A 626 1.29 2.20 -21.23
N ASP A 627 2.39 2.04 -21.98
CA ASP A 627 2.40 1.60 -23.38
C ASP A 627 1.56 0.32 -23.59
N GLN A 628 1.05 0.16 -24.81
CA GLN A 628 0.13 -0.91 -25.19
C GLN A 628 0.77 -2.31 -25.13
N LYS A 629 2.10 -2.43 -25.08
CA LYS A 629 2.83 -3.70 -24.90
C LYS A 629 3.14 -3.98 -23.43
N THR A 630 3.42 -2.96 -22.62
CA THR A 630 3.77 -3.10 -21.20
C THR A 630 2.52 -3.24 -20.34
N LYS A 631 1.61 -2.26 -20.36
CA LYS A 631 0.37 -2.23 -19.56
C LYS A 631 0.60 -2.48 -18.06
N VAL A 632 1.70 -1.96 -17.53
CA VAL A 632 2.07 -2.01 -16.11
C VAL A 632 1.40 -0.83 -15.37
N LEU A 633 0.83 -1.10 -14.21
CA LEU A 633 0.39 -0.10 -13.25
C LEU A 633 1.40 -0.07 -12.10
N HIS A 634 1.93 1.11 -11.77
CA HIS A 634 3.00 1.23 -10.77
C HIS A 634 2.46 1.05 -9.35
N ARG A 635 1.34 1.73 -9.03
CA ARG A 635 0.60 1.68 -7.75
C ARG A 635 1.30 2.26 -6.51
N ASP A 636 2.59 2.62 -6.58
CA ASP A 636 3.29 3.34 -5.50
C ASP A 636 4.18 4.49 -6.02
N ILE A 637 3.61 5.39 -6.82
CA ILE A 637 4.30 6.59 -7.35
C ILE A 637 4.39 7.62 -6.21
N LYS A 638 5.61 7.98 -5.80
CA LYS A 638 5.89 8.94 -4.72
C LYS A 638 7.32 9.50 -4.82
N PRO A 639 7.65 10.63 -4.16
CA PRO A 639 8.99 11.24 -4.21
C PRO A 639 10.15 10.31 -3.80
N GLN A 640 9.90 9.36 -2.90
CA GLN A 640 10.91 8.39 -2.44
C GLN A 640 11.19 7.28 -3.47
N ASN A 641 10.22 7.01 -4.36
CA ASN A 641 10.31 5.94 -5.38
C ASN A 641 10.73 6.46 -6.77
N VAL A 642 11.00 7.77 -6.89
CA VAL A 642 11.73 8.33 -8.04
C VAL A 642 13.15 8.64 -7.58
N LEU A 643 14.14 8.05 -8.25
CA LEU A 643 15.55 8.24 -7.95
C LEU A 643 16.23 9.13 -8.99
N ILE A 644 17.27 9.85 -8.59
CA ILE A 644 18.09 10.73 -9.42
C ILE A 644 19.45 10.06 -9.64
N ASP A 645 19.80 9.78 -10.89
CA ASP A 645 21.10 9.19 -11.24
C ASP A 645 22.24 10.23 -11.30
N ILE A 646 23.48 9.75 -11.50
CA ILE A 646 24.71 10.57 -11.55
C ILE A 646 24.69 11.72 -12.57
N ASN A 647 23.75 11.72 -13.53
CA ASN A 647 23.58 12.76 -14.55
C ASN A 647 22.42 13.73 -14.22
N GLY A 648 21.91 13.69 -12.98
CA GLY A 648 20.76 14.49 -12.55
C GLY A 648 19.47 14.09 -13.30
N LYS A 649 19.31 12.80 -13.64
CA LYS A 649 18.15 12.28 -14.38
C LYS A 649 17.22 11.46 -13.49
N ALA A 650 15.91 11.73 -13.57
CA ALA A 650 14.89 10.99 -12.84
C ALA A 650 14.63 9.58 -13.43
N ARG A 651 14.47 8.60 -12.53
CA ARG A 651 14.18 7.18 -12.80
C ARG A 651 13.15 6.63 -11.83
N LEU A 652 12.14 5.93 -12.32
CA LEU A 652 11.14 5.28 -11.46
C LEU A 652 11.64 3.92 -10.93
N ALA A 653 11.34 3.62 -9.67
CA ALA A 653 11.81 2.48 -8.90
C ALA A 653 10.71 1.88 -8.00
N ASP A 654 10.99 0.74 -7.36
CA ASP A 654 10.13 0.06 -6.37
C ASP A 654 8.85 -0.57 -6.95
N PHE A 655 9.04 -1.50 -7.89
CA PHE A 655 7.97 -2.25 -8.57
C PHE A 655 7.35 -3.37 -7.71
N GLY A 656 7.61 -3.40 -6.40
CA GLY A 656 7.25 -4.52 -5.52
C GLY A 656 5.74 -4.77 -5.37
N ILE A 657 4.91 -3.74 -5.57
CA ILE A 657 3.44 -3.87 -5.59
C ILE A 657 2.82 -3.62 -6.97
N SER A 658 3.64 -3.41 -8.01
CA SER A 658 3.17 -3.16 -9.37
C SER A 658 2.43 -4.38 -9.94
N ARG A 659 1.57 -4.14 -10.93
CA ARG A 659 0.70 -5.16 -11.54
C ARG A 659 0.54 -4.91 -13.03
N ARG A 660 0.19 -5.93 -13.80
CA ARG A 660 -0.04 -5.83 -15.26
C ARG A 660 -1.53 -6.03 -15.58
N LEU A 661 -2.09 -5.18 -16.44
CA LEU A 661 -3.43 -5.40 -17.02
C LEU A 661 -3.34 -6.43 -18.15
N LYS A 662 -4.29 -7.37 -18.24
CA LYS A 662 -4.39 -8.27 -19.41
C LYS A 662 -4.80 -7.48 -20.66
N GLN A 663 -4.66 -8.10 -21.84
CA GLN A 663 -4.78 -7.39 -23.12
C GLN A 663 -6.14 -6.70 -23.33
N SER A 664 -7.22 -7.27 -22.80
CA SER A 664 -8.60 -6.75 -22.83
C SER A 664 -9.01 -5.95 -21.58
N GLU A 665 -8.16 -5.85 -20.55
CA GLU A 665 -8.53 -5.22 -19.28
C GLU A 665 -8.18 -3.73 -19.25
N THR A 666 -9.14 -2.90 -18.84
CA THR A 666 -8.96 -1.46 -18.58
C THR A 666 -8.82 -1.15 -17.09
N THR A 667 -9.09 -2.11 -16.22
CA THR A 667 -9.28 -1.93 -14.77
C THR A 667 -8.89 -3.22 -14.05
N LEU A 668 -8.05 -3.10 -13.02
CA LEU A 668 -7.53 -4.22 -12.24
C LEU A 668 -8.16 -4.25 -10.83
N ARG A 669 -8.84 -5.34 -10.48
CA ARG A 669 -9.20 -5.63 -9.09
C ARG A 669 -8.09 -6.42 -8.42
N THR A 670 -7.65 -5.95 -7.25
CA THR A 670 -6.53 -6.48 -6.45
C THR A 670 -6.64 -5.87 -5.05
N SER A 671 -5.99 -6.48 -4.04
CA SER A 671 -5.87 -5.90 -2.70
C SER A 671 -5.34 -4.46 -2.71
N ILE A 672 -5.87 -3.63 -1.81
CA ILE A 672 -5.49 -2.23 -1.66
C ILE A 672 -4.03 -2.14 -1.21
N ALA A 673 -3.24 -1.36 -1.95
CA ALA A 673 -1.83 -1.12 -1.70
C ALA A 673 -1.43 0.30 -2.17
N GLY A 674 -0.19 0.69 -1.90
CA GLY A 674 0.35 2.03 -2.16
C GLY A 674 0.44 2.88 -0.89
N THR A 675 1.33 3.86 -0.92
CA THR A 675 1.68 4.71 0.23
C THR A 675 0.54 5.68 0.59
N ARG A 676 0.36 5.92 1.90
CA ARG A 676 -0.60 6.89 2.43
C ARG A 676 -0.44 8.25 1.73
N CYS A 677 -1.55 8.92 1.41
CA CYS A 677 -1.58 10.19 0.68
C CYS A 677 -1.14 10.16 -0.80
N TRP A 678 -0.49 9.08 -1.27
CA TRP A 678 -0.02 8.91 -2.65
C TRP A 678 -0.86 7.85 -3.40
N LYS A 679 -2.18 8.00 -3.30
CA LYS A 679 -3.20 7.12 -3.91
C LYS A 679 -4.22 7.96 -4.67
N ALA A 680 -4.76 7.38 -5.75
CA ALA A 680 -5.88 7.97 -6.47
C ALA A 680 -7.18 7.86 -5.67
N LYS A 681 -8.12 8.80 -5.85
CA LYS A 681 -9.44 8.85 -5.18
C LYS A 681 -10.15 7.51 -5.22
N GLU A 682 -10.21 6.89 -6.40
CA GLU A 682 -10.86 5.59 -6.65
C GLU A 682 -10.08 4.37 -6.10
N THR A 683 -8.95 4.58 -5.43
CA THR A 683 -8.10 3.54 -4.81
C THR A 683 -7.88 3.73 -3.30
N ILE A 684 -8.53 4.73 -2.70
CA ILE A 684 -8.60 4.99 -1.26
C ILE A 684 -9.90 4.43 -0.67
N ASP A 685 -10.99 4.48 -1.44
CA ASP A 685 -12.32 4.06 -1.02
C ASP A 685 -12.46 2.53 -0.98
N GLU A 686 -12.75 1.99 0.20
CA GLU A 686 -12.91 0.56 0.46
C GLU A 686 -14.29 0.02 0.03
N GLU A 687 -15.31 0.88 -0.09
CA GLU A 687 -16.68 0.50 -0.44
C GLU A 687 -16.96 0.60 -1.97
N ALA A 688 -16.26 1.49 -2.68
CA ALA A 688 -16.56 1.83 -4.08
C ALA A 688 -16.37 0.71 -5.13
N ASN A 689 -15.66 -0.38 -4.81
CA ASN A 689 -15.37 -1.51 -5.74
C ASN A 689 -14.72 -1.09 -7.08
N THR A 690 -14.01 0.05 -7.07
CA THR A 690 -13.27 0.61 -8.21
C THR A 690 -11.86 0.06 -8.26
N GLY A 691 -11.55 -0.71 -9.31
CA GLY A 691 -10.20 -1.24 -9.52
C GLY A 691 -9.20 -0.18 -10.02
N TYR A 692 -7.92 -0.48 -9.86
CA TYR A 692 -6.80 0.33 -10.33
C TYR A 692 -6.83 0.47 -11.86
N LYS A 693 -6.54 1.67 -12.37
CA LYS A 693 -6.49 2.01 -13.81
C LYS A 693 -5.19 2.75 -14.14
N ARG A 694 -4.88 2.90 -15.44
CA ARG A 694 -3.83 3.85 -15.90
C ARG A 694 -4.11 5.27 -15.41
N SER A 695 -5.38 5.69 -15.41
CA SER A 695 -5.84 6.98 -14.85
C SER A 695 -5.59 7.14 -13.35
N SER A 696 -5.38 6.06 -12.60
CA SER A 696 -5.05 6.10 -11.16
C SER A 696 -3.60 6.54 -10.96
N ASP A 697 -2.66 5.90 -11.65
CA ASP A 697 -1.25 6.32 -11.68
C ASP A 697 -1.12 7.78 -12.20
N VAL A 698 -1.94 8.20 -13.17
CA VAL A 698 -1.95 9.59 -13.69
C VAL A 698 -2.34 10.61 -12.62
N GLN A 699 -3.33 10.33 -11.77
CA GLN A 699 -3.68 11.25 -10.67
C GLN A 699 -2.54 11.39 -9.65
N VAL A 700 -1.89 10.29 -9.30
CA VAL A 700 -0.74 10.32 -8.37
C VAL A 700 0.48 10.97 -9.01
N ALA A 701 0.70 10.80 -10.32
CA ALA A 701 1.70 11.57 -11.05
C ALA A 701 1.36 13.07 -11.09
N GLY A 702 0.10 13.47 -11.19
CA GLY A 702 -0.33 14.87 -11.08
C GLY A 702 0.00 15.49 -9.71
N MET A 703 -0.18 14.72 -8.63
CA MET A 703 0.27 15.10 -7.28
C MET A 703 1.80 15.26 -7.22
N LEU A 704 2.54 14.36 -7.85
CA LEU A 704 4.01 14.39 -7.89
C LEU A 704 4.55 15.55 -8.75
N LEU A 705 3.88 15.89 -9.84
CA LEU A 705 4.19 17.07 -10.67
C LEU A 705 4.06 18.36 -9.86
N TYR A 706 3.01 18.50 -9.04
CA TYR A 706 2.90 19.62 -8.10
C TYR A 706 4.02 19.61 -7.08
N TYR A 707 4.36 18.44 -6.52
CA TYR A 707 5.45 18.32 -5.55
C TYR A 707 6.81 18.77 -6.11
N ILE A 708 7.12 18.40 -7.35
CA ILE A 708 8.32 18.87 -8.05
C ILE A 708 8.29 20.40 -8.19
N LEU A 709 7.23 20.94 -8.82
CA LEU A 709 7.19 22.36 -9.20
C LEU A 709 7.01 23.32 -8.02
N SER A 710 6.44 22.87 -6.90
CA SER A 710 6.23 23.67 -5.68
C SER A 710 7.36 23.59 -4.64
N GLY A 711 8.45 22.86 -4.92
CA GLY A 711 9.53 22.67 -3.95
C GLY A 711 9.12 21.81 -2.76
N GLY A 712 8.36 20.74 -2.98
CA GLY A 712 8.02 19.74 -1.96
C GLY A 712 6.71 19.98 -1.21
N GLN A 713 5.74 20.69 -1.78
CA GLN A 713 4.36 20.73 -1.26
C GLN A 713 3.49 19.65 -1.92
N HIS A 714 2.35 19.32 -1.32
CA HIS A 714 1.40 18.35 -1.87
C HIS A 714 0.06 19.05 -2.12
N PRO A 715 -0.60 18.88 -3.28
CA PRO A 715 -1.72 19.76 -3.65
C PRO A 715 -2.96 19.51 -2.78
N PHE A 716 -3.07 18.33 -2.17
CA PHE A 716 -4.12 18.01 -1.18
C PHE A 716 -3.67 18.26 0.28
N GLY A 717 -2.57 18.99 0.48
CA GLY A 717 -2.01 19.30 1.80
C GLY A 717 -1.19 18.15 2.41
N LYS A 718 -0.73 18.37 3.66
CA LYS A 718 0.14 17.46 4.42
C LYS A 718 -0.58 16.86 5.64
N GLY A 719 -0.10 15.73 6.13
CA GLY A 719 -0.64 15.07 7.33
C GLY A 719 -1.98 14.33 7.10
N PRO A 720 -2.75 14.06 8.17
CA PRO A 720 -3.86 13.10 8.15
C PRO A 720 -5.06 13.52 7.29
N PHE A 721 -5.22 14.83 7.02
CA PHE A 721 -6.30 15.37 6.19
C PHE A 721 -6.10 15.18 4.69
N CYS A 722 -4.90 14.81 4.24
CA CYS A 722 -4.59 14.74 2.81
C CYS A 722 -5.49 13.74 2.06
N GLU A 723 -5.71 12.53 2.59
CA GLU A 723 -6.60 11.55 1.95
C GLU A 723 -8.08 11.99 1.99
N VAL A 724 -8.50 12.69 3.05
CA VAL A 724 -9.84 13.30 3.13
C VAL A 724 -10.00 14.37 2.05
N ASN A 725 -8.95 15.17 1.81
CA ASN A 725 -8.90 16.17 0.76
C ASN A 725 -8.92 15.53 -0.64
N ILE A 726 -8.21 14.41 -0.86
CA ILE A 726 -8.25 13.64 -2.14
C ILE A 726 -9.67 13.11 -2.40
N LEU A 727 -10.28 12.43 -1.41
CA LEU A 727 -11.64 11.91 -1.52
C LEU A 727 -12.66 13.02 -1.81
N GLN A 728 -12.52 14.18 -1.15
CA GLN A 728 -13.40 15.33 -1.32
C GLN A 728 -13.01 16.27 -2.50
N GLY A 729 -12.00 15.92 -3.30
CA GLY A 729 -11.53 16.74 -4.43
C GLY A 729 -10.93 18.10 -4.05
N ARG A 730 -10.63 18.35 -2.78
CA ARG A 730 -10.18 19.66 -2.25
C ARG A 730 -8.66 19.81 -2.38
N TYR A 731 -8.20 20.41 -3.47
CA TYR A 731 -6.79 20.76 -3.69
C TYR A 731 -6.54 22.28 -3.62
N SER A 732 -5.26 22.67 -3.49
CA SER A 732 -4.77 24.02 -3.75
C SER A 732 -3.50 23.95 -4.59
N LEU A 733 -3.36 24.88 -5.55
CA LEU A 733 -2.18 25.06 -6.40
C LEU A 733 -1.53 26.45 -6.19
N GLU A 734 -1.76 27.08 -5.04
CA GLU A 734 -1.36 28.47 -4.74
C GLU A 734 0.17 28.71 -4.76
N GLN A 735 1.00 27.66 -4.70
CA GLN A 735 2.47 27.80 -4.74
C GLN A 735 3.04 27.76 -6.18
N LEU A 736 2.19 27.88 -7.21
CA LEU A 736 2.61 27.97 -8.62
C LEU A 736 2.12 29.27 -9.26
N ASP A 737 3.00 29.93 -10.02
CA ASP A 737 2.63 31.08 -10.85
C ASP A 737 2.35 30.68 -12.32
N ASP A 738 2.92 29.57 -12.82
CA ASP A 738 2.71 29.11 -14.20
C ASP A 738 1.29 28.52 -14.38
N ASP A 739 0.41 29.30 -15.00
CA ASP A 739 -0.97 28.91 -15.33
C ASP A 739 -1.04 27.74 -16.33
N VAL A 740 0.02 27.46 -17.10
CA VAL A 740 0.14 26.27 -17.97
C VAL A 740 0.51 25.02 -17.16
N ALA A 741 1.30 25.17 -16.09
CA ALA A 741 1.58 24.09 -15.15
C ALA A 741 0.33 23.72 -14.34
N LYS A 742 -0.42 24.72 -13.87
CA LYS A 742 -1.74 24.51 -13.25
C LYS A 742 -2.66 23.74 -14.19
N ASP A 743 -2.82 24.19 -15.43
CA ASP A 743 -3.70 23.57 -16.43
C ASP A 743 -3.44 22.06 -16.65
N LEU A 744 -2.15 21.66 -16.63
CA LEU A 744 -1.76 20.25 -16.69
C LEU A 744 -2.12 19.49 -15.40
N ILE A 745 -1.76 20.06 -14.24
CA ILE A 745 -1.95 19.42 -12.94
C ILE A 745 -3.44 19.26 -12.64
N GLU A 746 -4.26 20.30 -12.84
CA GLU A 746 -5.73 20.26 -12.69
C GLU A 746 -6.37 19.16 -13.55
N TRP A 747 -5.87 18.95 -14.77
CA TRP A 747 -6.36 17.89 -15.66
C TRP A 747 -5.93 16.50 -15.18
N MET A 748 -4.69 16.33 -14.72
CA MET A 748 -4.19 15.06 -14.18
C MET A 748 -4.83 14.66 -12.86
N ILE A 749 -5.06 15.60 -11.94
CA ILE A 749 -5.62 15.31 -10.60
C ILE A 749 -7.16 15.29 -10.56
N ASN A 750 -7.83 15.47 -11.70
CA ASN A 750 -9.30 15.53 -11.81
C ASN A 750 -9.98 14.39 -11.04
N GLU A 751 -11.08 14.67 -10.32
CA GLU A 751 -11.68 13.67 -9.45
C GLU A 751 -12.25 12.46 -10.22
N ASP A 752 -12.80 12.66 -11.41
CA ASP A 752 -13.33 11.59 -12.27
C ASP A 752 -12.16 10.94 -13.05
N PRO A 753 -11.89 9.63 -12.85
CA PRO A 753 -10.83 8.93 -13.58
C PRO A 753 -10.97 8.96 -15.11
N ASN A 754 -12.17 9.21 -15.64
CA ASN A 754 -12.44 9.22 -17.07
C ASN A 754 -12.17 10.60 -17.72
N ASN A 755 -12.05 11.66 -16.93
CA ASN A 755 -11.73 13.02 -17.40
C ASN A 755 -10.23 13.35 -17.30
N ARG A 756 -9.42 12.44 -16.73
CA ARG A 756 -7.96 12.55 -16.66
C ARG A 756 -7.31 12.23 -18.02
N PRO A 757 -6.19 12.87 -18.39
CA PRO A 757 -5.49 12.63 -19.64
C PRO A 757 -4.84 11.24 -19.71
N THR A 758 -4.54 10.76 -20.91
CA THR A 758 -3.52 9.70 -21.09
C THR A 758 -2.11 10.28 -20.94
N VAL A 759 -1.11 9.43 -20.72
CA VAL A 759 0.28 9.89 -20.56
C VAL A 759 0.79 10.55 -21.85
N GLU A 760 0.38 10.04 -23.01
CA GLU A 760 0.69 10.63 -24.31
C GLU A 760 0.11 12.04 -24.46
N GLU A 761 -1.09 12.30 -23.93
CA GLU A 761 -1.70 13.63 -23.90
C GLU A 761 -0.96 14.58 -22.94
N THR A 762 -0.49 14.10 -21.78
CA THR A 762 0.35 14.91 -20.88
C THR A 762 1.69 15.30 -21.52
N LEU A 763 2.29 14.41 -22.32
CA LEU A 763 3.53 14.68 -23.07
C LEU A 763 3.30 15.56 -24.31
N ALA A 764 2.06 15.63 -24.82
CA ALA A 764 1.65 16.59 -25.84
C ALA A 764 1.23 17.96 -25.28
N HIS A 765 1.13 18.13 -23.95
CA HIS A 765 0.64 19.34 -23.31
C HIS A 765 1.58 20.56 -23.49
N PRO A 766 1.04 21.79 -23.65
CA PRO A 766 1.81 23.05 -23.72
C PRO A 766 2.86 23.31 -22.64
N PHE A 767 2.75 22.67 -21.48
CA PHE A 767 3.78 22.70 -20.44
C PHE A 767 5.11 22.12 -20.96
N ILE A 768 5.05 20.99 -21.66
CA ILE A 768 6.20 20.23 -22.19
C ILE A 768 6.79 20.85 -23.47
N TRP A 769 6.04 21.72 -24.16
CA TRP A 769 6.52 22.36 -25.40
C TRP A 769 7.81 23.18 -25.20
N THR A 770 8.61 23.21 -26.26
CA THR A 770 9.78 24.09 -26.41
C THR A 770 9.35 25.52 -26.77
N ASN A 771 10.27 26.47 -26.66
CA ASN A 771 9.97 27.89 -26.91
C ASN A 771 9.58 28.14 -28.37
N GLU A 772 10.16 27.39 -29.31
CA GLU A 772 9.91 27.51 -30.76
C GLU A 772 8.48 27.05 -31.08
N ARG A 773 8.02 25.94 -30.47
CA ARG A 773 6.65 25.45 -30.61
C ARG A 773 5.63 26.37 -29.93
N ARG A 774 5.99 27.00 -28.81
CA ARG A 774 5.20 28.07 -28.16
C ARG A 774 5.07 29.30 -29.05
N VAL A 775 6.16 29.75 -29.69
CA VAL A 775 6.16 30.87 -30.65
C VAL A 775 5.39 30.51 -31.93
N GLU A 776 5.50 29.29 -32.47
CA GLU A 776 4.71 28.89 -33.63
C GLU A 776 3.21 28.91 -33.32
N TYR A 777 2.80 28.43 -32.14
CA TYR A 777 1.42 28.53 -31.67
C TYR A 777 0.94 29.99 -31.61
N LEU A 778 1.73 30.91 -31.06
CA LEU A 778 1.40 32.35 -31.04
C LEU A 778 1.30 32.93 -32.46
N LYS A 779 2.14 32.50 -33.41
CA LYS A 779 2.01 32.86 -34.84
C LYS A 779 0.70 32.35 -35.45
N LYS A 780 0.24 31.14 -35.11
CA LYS A 780 -1.08 30.62 -35.57
C LYS A 780 -2.26 31.33 -34.91
N MET A 781 -2.10 31.80 -33.67
CA MET A 781 -3.06 32.69 -33.01
C MET A 781 -3.15 34.04 -33.74
N GLY A 782 -2.01 34.62 -34.14
CA GLY A 782 -1.95 35.82 -35.01
C GLY A 782 -2.54 35.68 -36.42
N ASN A 783 -2.97 34.47 -36.80
CA ASN A 783 -3.67 34.12 -38.04
C ASN A 783 -5.10 33.59 -37.81
N GLN A 784 -5.69 33.79 -36.62
CA GLN A 784 -7.14 33.63 -36.43
C GLN A 784 -7.88 34.86 -36.99
N ASN A 785 -9.10 34.67 -37.51
CA ASN A 785 -9.88 35.72 -38.18
C ASN A 785 -10.12 36.95 -37.27
N GLU A 786 -10.32 36.71 -35.98
CA GLU A 786 -10.52 37.73 -34.96
C GLU A 786 -9.25 38.57 -34.72
N THR A 787 -8.09 37.92 -34.77
CA THR A 787 -6.77 38.54 -34.59
C THR A 787 -6.29 39.22 -35.88
N GLU A 788 -6.70 38.73 -37.05
CA GLU A 788 -6.56 39.42 -38.32
C GLU A 788 -7.37 40.73 -38.35
N ASN A 789 -8.62 40.68 -37.86
CA ASN A 789 -9.50 41.83 -37.73
C ASN A 789 -9.29 42.64 -36.44
N CYS A 790 -8.11 42.60 -35.81
CA CYS A 790 -7.77 43.22 -34.51
C CYS A 790 -8.13 44.71 -34.33
N ARG A 791 -8.52 45.43 -35.39
CA ARG A 791 -8.92 46.85 -35.40
C ARG A 791 -10.44 47.08 -35.31
N ASN A 792 -11.24 46.05 -35.62
CA ASN A 792 -12.70 46.09 -35.72
C ASN A 792 -13.30 44.92 -34.92
N VAL A 793 -12.73 44.62 -33.74
CA VAL A 793 -13.14 43.49 -32.90
C VAL A 793 -14.36 43.86 -32.05
N ASP A 794 -15.19 42.87 -31.74
CA ASP A 794 -16.25 42.99 -30.74
C ASP A 794 -15.67 43.37 -29.37
N GLU A 795 -16.33 44.29 -28.68
CA GLU A 795 -15.91 44.80 -27.38
C GLU A 795 -16.08 43.74 -26.27
N GLU A 796 -17.02 42.79 -26.41
CA GLU A 796 -17.13 41.61 -25.52
C GLU A 796 -15.86 40.76 -25.60
N LEU A 797 -15.31 40.58 -26.80
CA LEU A 797 -14.13 39.76 -27.02
C LEU A 797 -12.87 40.45 -26.49
N LEU A 798 -12.76 41.78 -26.63
CA LEU A 798 -11.66 42.57 -26.05
C LEU A 798 -11.66 42.50 -24.52
N GLN A 799 -12.79 42.80 -23.87
CA GLN A 799 -12.94 42.69 -22.41
C GLN A 799 -12.63 41.27 -21.90
N THR A 800 -13.00 40.25 -22.67
CA THR A 800 -12.70 38.85 -22.31
C THR A 800 -11.25 38.48 -22.50
N VAL A 801 -10.53 39.03 -23.48
CA VAL A 801 -9.07 38.87 -23.58
C VAL A 801 -8.39 39.57 -22.41
N GLU A 802 -8.78 40.82 -22.14
CA GLU A 802 -8.19 41.68 -21.11
C GLU A 802 -8.27 41.05 -19.71
N LYS A 803 -9.36 40.34 -19.39
CA LYS A 803 -9.50 39.51 -18.17
C LYS A 803 -8.34 38.53 -17.90
N TYR A 804 -7.61 38.07 -18.92
CA TYR A 804 -6.45 37.16 -18.79
C TYR A 804 -5.11 37.89 -18.94
N THR A 805 -5.12 39.16 -19.38
CA THR A 805 -3.92 39.88 -19.83
C THR A 805 -3.68 41.21 -19.13
N GLU A 806 -4.63 41.72 -18.35
CA GLU A 806 -4.47 42.89 -17.50
C GLU A 806 -3.34 42.69 -16.48
N GLY A 807 -2.49 43.71 -16.31
CA GLY A 807 -1.34 43.67 -15.38
C GLY A 807 -0.19 42.73 -15.78
N LYS A 808 -0.31 41.99 -16.89
CA LYS A 808 0.74 41.11 -17.43
C LYS A 808 1.87 41.90 -18.12
N SER A 809 3.05 41.31 -18.29
CA SER A 809 4.26 42.03 -18.73
C SER A 809 4.14 42.71 -20.11
N PHE A 810 3.22 42.20 -20.95
CA PHE A 810 2.93 42.65 -22.30
C PHE A 810 1.72 43.61 -22.42
N SER A 811 1.17 44.11 -21.31
CA SER A 811 0.05 45.06 -21.32
C SER A 811 0.35 46.33 -22.14
N GLU A 812 1.60 46.80 -22.10
CA GLU A 812 2.12 47.95 -22.85
C GLU A 812 3.22 47.51 -23.84
N TRP A 813 2.98 46.42 -24.59
CA TRP A 813 4.01 45.71 -25.34
C TRP A 813 4.85 46.57 -26.29
N LYS A 814 4.31 47.65 -26.89
CA LYS A 814 5.12 48.54 -27.75
C LYS A 814 6.22 49.28 -26.99
N THR A 815 6.06 49.49 -25.69
CA THR A 815 7.11 50.09 -24.83
C THR A 815 8.22 49.11 -24.48
N LYS A 816 7.99 47.79 -24.64
CA LYS A 816 8.92 46.72 -24.27
C LYS A 816 9.72 46.19 -25.46
N LEU A 817 9.41 46.63 -26.68
CA LEU A 817 10.11 46.27 -27.91
C LEU A 817 10.95 47.45 -28.45
N PRO A 818 11.98 47.20 -29.30
CA PRO A 818 12.74 48.27 -29.94
C PRO A 818 11.83 49.22 -30.72
N SER A 819 11.89 50.51 -30.40
CA SER A 819 11.00 51.54 -30.98
C SER A 819 11.11 51.64 -32.49
N GLU A 820 12.32 51.46 -33.03
CA GLU A 820 12.59 51.38 -34.47
C GLU A 820 11.83 50.23 -35.15
N LEU A 821 11.80 49.05 -34.53
CA LEU A 821 11.07 47.88 -35.04
C LEU A 821 9.55 48.09 -34.98
N VAL A 822 9.05 48.67 -33.90
CA VAL A 822 7.62 49.01 -33.77
C VAL A 822 7.21 49.99 -34.87
N GLN A 823 8.00 51.05 -35.12
CA GLN A 823 7.76 52.00 -36.22
C GLN A 823 7.87 51.34 -37.61
N LYS A 824 8.85 50.44 -37.81
CA LYS A 824 9.04 49.67 -39.05
C LYS A 824 7.81 48.83 -39.41
N LEU A 825 7.14 48.22 -38.43
CA LEU A 825 5.96 47.38 -38.63
C LEU A 825 4.61 48.12 -38.59
N ASP A 826 4.48 49.23 -37.86
CA ASP A 826 3.29 50.11 -37.91
C ASP A 826 3.19 50.91 -39.24
N GLY A 827 4.30 51.01 -39.98
CA GLY A 827 4.48 51.92 -41.12
C GLY A 827 3.91 51.47 -42.48
N LYS A 828 2.62 51.78 -42.75
CA LYS A 828 2.13 52.45 -43.99
C LYS A 828 0.60 52.44 -44.20
N LYS A 829 -0.17 51.58 -43.53
CA LYS A 829 -1.65 51.49 -43.66
C LYS A 829 -2.36 51.28 -42.32
N LYS A 830 -2.16 52.24 -41.39
CA LYS A 830 -2.48 52.19 -39.95
C LYS A 830 -1.61 51.17 -39.19
N GLY A 831 -1.40 51.42 -37.90
CA GLY A 831 -0.65 50.54 -36.99
C GLY A 831 -1.48 49.48 -36.27
N TYR A 832 -0.88 48.73 -35.35
CA TYR A 832 -1.54 47.76 -34.48
C TYR A 832 -2.12 48.46 -33.23
N PRO A 833 -3.23 47.97 -32.65
CA PRO A 833 -3.74 48.45 -31.36
C PRO A 833 -2.82 48.02 -30.21
N GLU A 834 -2.84 48.76 -29.11
CA GLU A 834 -2.12 48.44 -27.86
C GLU A 834 -2.89 47.40 -27.03
N ASN A 835 -3.15 46.23 -27.61
CA ASN A 835 -3.78 45.10 -26.92
C ASN A 835 -3.22 43.76 -27.40
N THR A 836 -3.60 42.66 -26.75
CA THR A 836 -3.06 41.32 -27.03
C THR A 836 -3.36 40.82 -28.44
N LEU A 837 -4.51 41.19 -29.02
CA LEU A 837 -4.82 40.84 -30.41
C LEU A 837 -3.91 41.61 -31.40
N GLY A 838 -3.62 42.87 -31.10
CA GLY A 838 -2.60 43.66 -31.80
C GLY A 838 -1.20 43.02 -31.70
N LEU A 839 -0.78 42.62 -30.50
CA LEU A 839 0.50 41.95 -30.25
C LEU A 839 0.62 40.60 -30.99
N LEU A 840 -0.41 39.75 -30.92
CA LEU A 840 -0.42 38.47 -31.64
C LEU A 840 -0.33 38.67 -33.16
N ARG A 841 -1.02 39.69 -33.69
CA ARG A 841 -0.93 40.06 -35.11
C ARG A 841 0.43 40.67 -35.47
N PHE A 842 1.06 41.42 -34.57
CA PHE A 842 2.42 41.94 -34.72
C PHE A 842 3.46 40.81 -34.76
N ILE A 843 3.45 39.90 -33.77
CA ILE A 843 4.33 38.72 -33.68
C ILE A 843 4.26 37.88 -34.97
N ARG A 844 3.06 37.66 -35.49
CA ARG A 844 2.85 36.93 -36.76
C ARG A 844 3.49 37.67 -37.94
N ASN A 845 3.24 38.97 -38.12
CA ASN A 845 3.88 39.76 -39.18
C ASN A 845 5.41 39.80 -39.06
N LEU A 846 5.94 39.96 -37.84
CA LEU A 846 7.37 39.97 -37.55
C LEU A 846 8.04 38.68 -38.07
N HIS A 847 7.55 37.51 -37.66
CA HIS A 847 8.12 36.23 -38.08
C HIS A 847 7.75 35.77 -39.51
N GLU A 848 6.91 36.48 -40.26
CA GLU A 848 6.57 36.14 -41.67
C GLU A 848 7.17 37.13 -42.69
N HIS A 849 7.53 38.35 -42.28
CA HIS A 849 8.01 39.40 -43.19
C HIS A 849 9.37 39.99 -42.77
N TYR A 850 9.83 39.72 -41.55
CA TYR A 850 11.02 40.29 -40.94
C TYR A 850 11.79 39.24 -40.10
N PRO A 851 12.17 38.07 -40.67
CA PRO A 851 12.75 36.96 -39.91
C PRO A 851 14.06 37.33 -39.20
N GLU A 852 14.93 38.13 -39.84
CA GLU A 852 16.19 38.61 -39.27
C GLU A 852 15.95 39.48 -38.02
N ASP A 853 14.98 40.41 -38.08
CA ASP A 853 14.56 41.19 -36.90
C ASP A 853 13.96 40.28 -35.81
N ALA A 854 13.24 39.24 -36.22
CA ALA A 854 12.57 38.32 -35.30
C ALA A 854 13.53 37.40 -34.54
N GLU A 855 14.63 36.97 -35.18
CA GLU A 855 15.70 36.19 -34.53
C GLU A 855 16.45 37.00 -33.46
N SER A 856 16.46 38.34 -33.57
CA SER A 856 17.04 39.22 -32.55
C SER A 856 16.22 39.36 -31.25
N ILE A 857 14.98 38.84 -31.21
CA ILE A 857 14.03 39.04 -30.10
C ILE A 857 13.62 37.70 -29.48
N ASN A 858 14.09 37.42 -28.27
CA ASN A 858 13.60 36.30 -27.47
C ASN A 858 12.23 36.64 -26.83
N LEU A 859 11.15 36.42 -27.58
CA LEU A 859 9.77 36.66 -27.14
C LEU A 859 9.41 36.02 -25.79
N MET A 860 9.97 34.85 -25.47
CA MET A 860 9.68 34.15 -24.20
C MET A 860 10.42 34.75 -23.00
N SER A 861 11.51 35.50 -23.23
CA SER A 861 12.17 36.30 -22.20
C SER A 861 11.60 37.72 -22.09
N SER A 862 11.17 38.34 -23.20
CA SER A 862 10.50 39.65 -23.18
C SER A 862 9.10 39.57 -22.55
N PHE A 863 8.36 38.49 -22.83
CA PHE A 863 6.96 38.31 -22.42
C PHE A 863 6.71 36.92 -21.81
N PRO A 864 7.25 36.63 -20.60
CA PRO A 864 7.23 35.29 -20.02
C PRO A 864 5.82 34.75 -19.72
N ASP A 865 4.86 35.62 -19.43
CA ASP A 865 3.47 35.30 -19.11
C ASP A 865 2.53 35.27 -20.34
N LEU A 866 2.95 35.84 -21.49
CA LEU A 866 2.14 35.93 -22.72
C LEU A 866 1.62 34.58 -23.18
N PHE A 867 2.49 33.56 -23.22
CA PHE A 867 2.09 32.24 -23.71
C PHE A 867 1.00 31.61 -22.83
N GLY A 868 1.12 31.68 -21.51
CA GLY A 868 0.16 31.12 -20.58
C GLY A 868 -1.19 31.82 -20.62
N SER A 869 -1.18 33.16 -20.59
CA SER A 869 -2.39 33.99 -20.69
C SER A 869 -3.16 33.74 -21.99
N VAL A 870 -2.46 33.73 -23.14
CA VAL A 870 -3.08 33.46 -24.45
C VAL A 870 -3.57 32.02 -24.56
N PHE A 871 -2.86 31.04 -23.98
CA PHE A 871 -3.28 29.64 -23.97
C PHE A 871 -4.57 29.42 -23.14
N ARG A 872 -4.67 29.97 -21.92
CA ARG A 872 -5.88 29.82 -21.08
C ARG A 872 -7.08 30.50 -21.72
N PHE A 873 -6.93 31.73 -22.25
CA PHE A 873 -7.97 32.41 -23.04
C PHE A 873 -8.44 31.54 -24.24
N ALA A 874 -7.50 31.01 -25.03
CA ALA A 874 -7.80 30.20 -26.20
C ALA A 874 -8.43 28.83 -25.86
N LYS A 875 -8.12 28.27 -24.68
CA LYS A 875 -8.76 27.08 -24.13
C LYS A 875 -10.22 27.37 -23.75
N GLU A 876 -10.48 28.45 -23.00
CA GLU A 876 -11.82 28.82 -22.53
C GLU A 876 -12.77 29.22 -23.66
N ARG A 877 -12.30 30.02 -24.64
CA ARG A 877 -13.09 30.31 -25.87
C ARG A 877 -13.13 29.15 -26.87
N GLY A 878 -12.54 27.99 -26.56
CA GLY A 878 -12.58 26.78 -27.40
C GLY A 878 -11.76 26.84 -28.69
N TRP A 879 -10.89 27.85 -28.86
CA TRP A 879 -10.08 28.04 -30.08
C TRP A 879 -9.08 26.90 -30.28
N ASN A 880 -8.57 26.30 -29.20
CA ASN A 880 -7.64 25.16 -29.26
C ASN A 880 -8.21 23.95 -30.05
N SER A 881 -9.54 23.83 -30.10
CA SER A 881 -10.25 22.77 -30.84
C SER A 881 -10.39 23.06 -32.35
N ARG A 882 -10.10 24.27 -32.82
CA ARG A 882 -10.14 24.65 -34.25
C ARG A 882 -9.14 23.83 -35.05
N ALA A 883 -9.48 23.45 -36.29
CA ALA A 883 -8.65 22.57 -37.12
C ALA A 883 -7.21 23.10 -37.39
N SER A 884 -7.01 24.41 -37.33
CA SER A 884 -5.70 25.08 -37.43
C SER A 884 -4.81 24.93 -36.19
N LEU A 885 -5.40 24.75 -35.01
CA LEU A 885 -4.71 24.71 -33.71
C LEU A 885 -4.71 23.31 -33.09
N LYS A 886 -5.75 22.50 -33.32
CA LYS A 886 -5.89 21.13 -32.77
C LYS A 886 -4.66 20.23 -33.04
N LYS A 887 -3.97 20.44 -34.18
CA LYS A 887 -2.75 19.72 -34.55
C LYS A 887 -1.60 19.89 -33.55
N PHE A 888 -1.56 20.99 -32.80
CA PHE A 888 -0.54 21.23 -31.76
C PHE A 888 -0.71 20.33 -30.53
N PHE A 889 -1.89 19.72 -30.35
CA PHE A 889 -2.23 18.90 -29.18
C PHE A 889 -2.29 17.40 -29.52
N SER A 890 -2.31 17.03 -30.80
CA SER A 890 -2.46 15.64 -31.27
C SER A 890 -1.16 14.85 -31.43
N SER A 891 0.00 15.44 -31.09
CA SER A 891 1.29 14.76 -31.14
C SER A 891 2.24 15.28 -30.05
N ALA A 892 2.79 14.37 -29.26
CA ALA A 892 3.98 14.67 -28.47
C ALA A 892 5.12 15.15 -29.40
N PRO A 893 6.02 16.04 -28.94
CA PRO A 893 7.27 16.29 -29.64
C PRO A 893 8.01 14.96 -29.87
N GLN A 894 8.70 14.81 -31.00
CA GLN A 894 9.71 13.75 -31.11
C GLN A 894 10.77 13.99 -30.03
N ILE A 895 11.12 12.93 -29.29
CA ILE A 895 11.89 12.97 -28.04
C ILE A 895 13.39 12.97 -28.31
#